data_AF-A0AA39QF80-F1
#
_entry.id   AF-A0AA39QF80-F1
#
_cell.length_a   1.000
_cell.length_b   1.000
_cell.length_c   1.000
_cell.angle_alpha   90.00
_cell.angle_beta   90.00
_cell.angle_gamma   90.00
#
_symmetry.space_group_name_H-M   'P 1'
#
loop_
_entity.id
_entity.type
_entity.pdbx_description
1 polymer ?
#
loop_
_entity_poly.entity_id
_entity_poly.type
_entity_poly.pdbx_seq_one_letter_code
_entity_poly.pdbx_strand_id
1 'polypeptide(L)'
;MPNKKPNVGKNSLVVTTAQSRFHVDAVDTPTSKEIDIHDLSISIGEKEILAHANFKLQENVHYVLVGRNGIGKSTLMRALAEGRIPGVSWSLRMLLLGQNVLAGTALESTTAGAGQSTSPTVFGHVISSDTRRQRALKDTKALSEALESTSPLDVVTAVRKIEHEQLERKLAEIKEIASHRSGARGAKARKELIAAEERVATSSVLLLQDGADVDSLAIQQASTTAIDKLAELEALLDSINSDSAEARARSVLLGLGFQPEQLDQPFSSLSGGWRTRCELACALFQKVDILLLDECTNFLDLPAVVWLQSYLHSLEDTTVLVITHDHDFADSVAQELLVLREQKIETFKGDLSAYEREKRKQIKWMTRMKDAADKQTAHMEETIQSNIAAARRTGDDKKLKQAVSRKKKIAERSGLEVNAKGTRFKLNRDLAGYHLKNRADIEIPTMDPPVKITLPSEPPPLRYPGALVSFEHVSFRYASKKPMVLSDITFSLHPGERIGLCGMNGHGKSTVVNLVVGALKPTQGTVNLHPRLRMAHFSQHEVEKLTELGTVQPTTTALLYLLQLPSKALNESTARRILGSLGLSGATVSDVPLSKLSGGQKVRVALAVCLVSASGEEAYAAPHLLVLDEVTTHLDTDTITTLVDSLRNFEGALLVVTHDRYFMRAVIEGELDDEDDEDSDDADYTTRSRATTTGRVYRLVKGQMKLLEGGMRKYEQIAEKASRKVANG
;
A
#
# COMPACT_ATOMS: atom_id res chain seq x y z
N MET A 1 -20.36 17.10 -39.82
CA MET A 1 -19.69 17.99 -38.85
C MET A 1 -18.71 17.15 -38.04
N PRO A 2 -17.44 17.56 -37.90
CA PRO A 2 -16.44 16.76 -37.22
C PRO A 2 -16.71 16.72 -35.71
N ASN A 3 -16.73 15.51 -35.16
CA ASN A 3 -16.89 15.21 -33.73
C ASN A 3 -15.82 15.97 -32.92
N LYS A 4 -16.24 17.00 -32.18
CA LYS A 4 -15.43 17.55 -31.07
C LYS A 4 -15.36 16.46 -30.00
N LYS A 5 -14.19 15.82 -29.87
CA LYS A 5 -13.85 15.06 -28.65
C LYS A 5 -14.01 16.02 -27.46
N PRO A 6 -14.71 15.62 -26.38
CA PRO A 6 -14.81 16.45 -25.19
C PRO A 6 -13.40 16.72 -24.67
N ASN A 7 -13.13 17.99 -24.34
CA ASN A 7 -11.85 18.43 -23.81
C ASN A 7 -11.74 17.92 -22.36
N VAL A 8 -11.27 16.67 -22.21
CA VAL A 8 -11.11 16.04 -20.91
C VAL A 8 -9.88 16.67 -20.25
N GLY A 9 -10.03 17.23 -19.05
CA GLY A 9 -8.96 17.90 -18.33
C GLY A 9 -7.72 17.00 -18.16
N LYS A 10 -6.52 17.59 -18.11
CA LYS A 10 -5.19 16.93 -18.11
C LYS A 10 -4.94 15.83 -17.05
N ASN A 11 -5.90 15.52 -16.16
CA ASN A 11 -5.81 14.51 -15.11
C ASN A 11 -7.00 13.54 -15.05
N SER A 12 -7.82 13.44 -16.10
CA SER A 12 -8.96 12.51 -16.09
C SER A 12 -8.52 11.05 -16.17
N LEU A 13 -9.01 10.24 -15.24
CA LEU A 13 -8.93 8.79 -15.29
C LEU A 13 -9.86 8.28 -16.39
N VAL A 14 -9.34 7.51 -17.34
CA VAL A 14 -10.11 6.83 -18.38
C VAL A 14 -10.00 5.33 -18.15
N VAL A 15 -11.15 4.66 -18.12
CA VAL A 15 -11.23 3.21 -17.94
C VAL A 15 -12.04 2.61 -19.09
N THR A 16 -11.49 1.58 -19.73
CA THR A 16 -12.14 0.85 -20.81
C THR A 16 -12.05 -0.65 -20.59
N THR A 17 -13.06 -1.39 -21.01
CA THR A 17 -13.17 -2.86 -20.86
C THR A 17 -13.82 -3.46 -22.10
N ALA A 18 -13.42 -4.66 -22.52
CA ALA A 18 -14.20 -5.42 -23.49
C ALA A 18 -15.39 -6.09 -22.79
N GLN A 19 -16.62 -5.75 -23.19
CA GLN A 19 -17.81 -6.42 -22.65
C GLN A 19 -18.36 -7.44 -23.65
N SER A 20 -18.44 -8.70 -23.21
CA SER A 20 -19.19 -9.75 -23.89
C SER A 20 -20.70 -9.51 -23.78
N ARG A 21 -21.48 -9.96 -24.78
CA ARG A 21 -22.95 -9.89 -24.80
C ARG A 21 -23.61 -10.66 -23.64
N PHE A 22 -22.92 -11.64 -23.05
CA PHE A 22 -23.41 -12.47 -21.94
C PHE A 22 -23.10 -11.89 -20.55
N HIS A 23 -22.26 -10.87 -20.44
CA HIS A 23 -21.97 -10.18 -19.18
C HIS A 23 -23.11 -9.24 -18.71
N VAL A 24 -24.11 -9.06 -19.57
CA VAL A 24 -25.21 -8.09 -19.38
C VAL A 24 -26.24 -8.59 -18.36
N ASP A 25 -26.45 -9.91 -18.28
CA ASP A 25 -27.46 -10.50 -17.40
C ASP A 25 -27.01 -10.57 -15.92
N ALA A 26 -25.69 -10.56 -15.66
CA ALA A 26 -25.12 -10.58 -14.31
C ALA A 26 -25.14 -9.23 -13.60
N VAL A 27 -25.17 -8.10 -14.35
CA VAL A 27 -25.17 -6.74 -13.77
C VAL A 27 -26.57 -6.30 -13.31
N ASP A 28 -27.62 -6.82 -13.96
CA ASP A 28 -29.02 -6.52 -13.60
C ASP A 28 -29.61 -7.58 -12.63
N THR A 29 -28.90 -8.70 -12.38
CA THR A 29 -29.29 -9.76 -11.44
C THR A 29 -28.13 -10.08 -10.48
N PRO A 30 -28.01 -9.39 -9.32
CA PRO A 30 -26.84 -9.46 -8.46
C PRO A 30 -26.90 -10.71 -7.59
N THR A 31 -26.65 -11.87 -8.18
CA THR A 31 -26.54 -13.13 -7.42
C THR A 31 -25.08 -13.47 -7.09
N SER A 32 -24.13 -12.91 -7.83
CA SER A 32 -22.70 -13.15 -7.62
C SER A 32 -22.00 -11.91 -7.09
N LYS A 33 -21.15 -12.09 -6.07
CA LYS A 33 -20.23 -11.07 -5.58
C LYS A 33 -18.85 -11.12 -6.27
N GLU A 34 -18.70 -11.98 -7.27
CA GLU A 34 -17.46 -12.08 -8.04
C GLU A 34 -17.30 -10.90 -9.01
N ILE A 35 -16.05 -10.52 -9.26
CA ILE A 35 -15.68 -9.57 -10.32
C ILE A 35 -14.88 -10.33 -11.35
N ASP A 36 -15.35 -10.35 -12.60
CA ASP A 36 -14.62 -10.90 -13.74
C ASP A 36 -14.66 -9.89 -14.89
N ILE A 37 -13.53 -9.27 -15.18
CA ILE A 37 -13.40 -8.21 -16.18
C ILE A 37 -12.31 -8.60 -17.17
N HIS A 38 -12.72 -8.69 -18.43
CA HIS A 38 -11.84 -8.99 -19.53
C HIS A 38 -11.40 -7.70 -20.23
N ASP A 39 -10.14 -7.67 -20.67
CA ASP A 39 -9.59 -6.57 -21.47
C ASP A 39 -9.71 -5.18 -20.82
N LEU A 40 -9.37 -5.10 -19.54
CA LEU A 40 -9.33 -3.87 -18.75
C LEU A 40 -8.11 -3.02 -19.13
N SER A 41 -8.37 -1.80 -19.56
CA SER A 41 -7.34 -0.76 -19.70
C SER A 41 -7.68 0.46 -18.83
N ILE A 42 -6.67 0.99 -18.15
CA ILE A 42 -6.78 2.16 -17.27
C ILE A 42 -5.67 3.14 -17.65
N SER A 43 -6.03 4.41 -17.86
CA SER A 43 -5.07 5.48 -18.14
C SER A 43 -5.37 6.74 -17.34
N ILE A 44 -4.32 7.48 -16.97
CA ILE A 44 -4.41 8.83 -16.40
C ILE A 44 -3.72 9.78 -17.36
N GLY A 45 -4.49 10.68 -17.98
CA GLY A 45 -3.97 11.56 -19.02
C GLY A 45 -3.41 10.73 -20.20
N GLU A 46 -2.12 10.88 -20.50
CA GLU A 46 -1.43 10.11 -21.55
C GLU A 46 -0.75 8.84 -21.01
N LYS A 47 -0.69 8.66 -19.68
CA LYS A 47 -0.01 7.51 -19.08
C LYS A 47 -0.96 6.32 -18.97
N GLU A 48 -0.66 5.26 -19.69
CA GLU A 48 -1.34 3.97 -19.57
C GLU A 48 -0.80 3.19 -18.36
N ILE A 49 -1.70 2.86 -17.43
CA ILE A 49 -1.44 2.14 -16.17
C ILE A 49 -1.66 0.64 -16.38
N LEU A 50 -2.78 0.30 -17.03
CA LEU A 50 -3.15 -1.06 -17.42
C LEU A 50 -3.53 -1.07 -18.89
N ALA A 51 -3.08 -2.10 -19.60
CA ALA A 51 -3.33 -2.31 -21.02
C ALA A 51 -3.84 -3.74 -21.23
N HIS A 52 -5.11 -3.88 -21.62
CA HIS A 52 -5.69 -5.15 -22.04
C HIS A 52 -5.55 -6.27 -20.98
N ALA A 53 -5.71 -5.93 -19.70
CA ALA A 53 -5.51 -6.84 -18.60
C ALA A 53 -6.80 -7.63 -18.28
N ASN A 54 -6.66 -8.91 -17.92
CA ASN A 54 -7.77 -9.66 -17.34
C ASN A 54 -7.72 -9.49 -15.82
N PHE A 55 -8.80 -9.00 -15.23
CA PHE A 55 -8.91 -8.72 -13.80
C PHE A 55 -10.05 -9.54 -13.21
N LYS A 56 -9.73 -10.41 -12.27
CA LYS A 56 -10.69 -11.29 -11.62
C LYS A 56 -10.52 -11.28 -10.11
N LEU A 57 -11.62 -11.15 -9.38
CA LEU A 57 -11.72 -11.35 -7.94
C LEU A 57 -12.82 -12.37 -7.66
N GLN A 58 -12.48 -13.45 -6.96
CA GLN A 58 -13.44 -14.44 -6.49
C GLN A 58 -14.06 -14.01 -5.16
N GLU A 59 -15.29 -14.48 -4.90
CA GLU A 59 -15.96 -14.24 -3.62
C GLU A 59 -15.17 -14.91 -2.48
N ASN A 60 -15.05 -14.22 -1.35
CA ASN A 60 -14.43 -14.70 -0.11
C ASN A 60 -12.93 -15.06 -0.22
N VAL A 61 -12.24 -14.62 -1.27
CA VAL A 61 -10.79 -14.80 -1.43
C VAL A 61 -10.03 -13.57 -0.97
N HIS A 62 -8.90 -13.78 -0.29
CA HIS A 62 -8.01 -12.70 0.15
C HIS A 62 -6.85 -12.53 -0.83
N TYR A 63 -6.83 -11.37 -1.47
CA TYR A 63 -5.87 -10.99 -2.48
C TYR A 63 -4.84 -10.01 -1.94
N VAL A 64 -3.58 -10.18 -2.34
CA VAL A 64 -2.54 -9.15 -2.17
C VAL A 64 -2.09 -8.63 -3.54
N LEU A 65 -2.20 -7.30 -3.72
CA LEU A 65 -1.79 -6.60 -4.93
C LEU A 65 -0.35 -6.11 -4.80
N VAL A 66 0.54 -6.72 -5.58
CA VAL A 66 1.99 -6.50 -5.53
C VAL A 66 2.46 -5.80 -6.80
N GLY A 67 3.45 -4.92 -6.65
CA GLY A 67 4.19 -4.30 -7.74
C GLY A 67 4.96 -3.07 -7.26
N ARG A 68 5.77 -2.48 -8.14
CA ARG A 68 6.59 -1.30 -7.85
C ARG A 68 5.78 -0.05 -7.49
N ASN A 69 6.46 0.94 -6.93
CA ASN A 69 5.81 2.22 -6.64
C ASN A 69 5.59 3.06 -7.90
N GLY A 70 4.42 3.69 -8.01
CA GLY A 70 4.06 4.55 -9.15
C GLY A 70 3.55 3.84 -10.41
N ILE A 71 3.33 2.52 -10.35
CA ILE A 71 2.73 1.73 -11.46
C ILE A 71 1.20 1.87 -11.53
N GLY A 72 0.54 2.32 -10.46
CA GLY A 72 -0.91 2.54 -10.44
C GLY A 72 -1.74 1.61 -9.53
N LYS A 73 -1.13 0.91 -8.56
CA LYS A 73 -1.84 0.04 -7.58
C LYS A 73 -3.01 0.78 -6.89
N SER A 74 -2.72 1.91 -6.24
CA SER A 74 -3.75 2.75 -5.59
C SER A 74 -4.75 3.34 -6.57
N THR A 75 -4.34 3.58 -7.83
CA THR A 75 -5.27 4.04 -8.88
C THR A 75 -6.28 2.96 -9.24
N LEU A 76 -5.84 1.70 -9.38
CA LEU A 76 -6.72 0.57 -9.64
C LEU A 76 -7.72 0.39 -8.50
N MET A 77 -7.25 0.40 -7.25
CA MET A 77 -8.12 0.31 -6.07
C MET A 77 -9.12 1.46 -5.99
N ARG A 78 -8.69 2.70 -6.28
CA ARG A 78 -9.59 3.85 -6.33
C ARG A 78 -10.63 3.73 -7.44
N ALA A 79 -10.22 3.32 -8.64
CA ALA A 79 -11.14 3.10 -9.76
C ALA A 79 -12.19 2.05 -9.43
N LEU A 80 -11.80 1.02 -8.68
CA LEU A 80 -12.68 -0.05 -8.21
C LEU A 80 -13.66 0.46 -7.13
N ALA A 81 -13.15 1.14 -6.10
CA ALA A 81 -13.94 1.68 -4.99
C ALA A 81 -14.95 2.76 -5.42
N GLU A 82 -14.57 3.60 -6.38
CA GLU A 82 -15.41 4.67 -6.95
C GLU A 82 -16.34 4.14 -8.06
N GLY A 83 -16.45 2.82 -8.25
CA GLY A 83 -17.36 2.22 -9.24
C GLY A 83 -17.07 2.60 -10.71
N ARG A 84 -15.84 3.08 -11.01
CA ARG A 84 -15.47 3.59 -12.34
C ARG A 84 -15.16 2.49 -13.35
N ILE A 85 -14.97 1.25 -12.91
CA ILE A 85 -14.65 0.13 -13.77
C ILE A 85 -15.95 -0.48 -14.35
N PRO A 86 -16.18 -0.42 -15.67
CA PRO A 86 -17.38 -0.98 -16.26
C PRO A 86 -17.43 -2.51 -16.09
N GLY A 87 -18.60 -3.03 -15.69
CA GLY A 87 -18.81 -4.47 -15.47
C GLY A 87 -18.76 -4.90 -14.02
N VAL A 88 -18.29 -4.03 -13.11
CA VAL A 88 -18.48 -4.21 -11.66
C VAL A 88 -19.94 -3.96 -11.31
N SER A 89 -20.52 -4.85 -10.49
CA SER A 89 -21.89 -4.70 -9.99
C SER A 89 -21.97 -3.55 -8.98
N TRP A 90 -22.90 -2.62 -9.19
CA TRP A 90 -23.15 -1.46 -8.30
C TRP A 90 -23.71 -1.87 -6.94
N SER A 91 -24.28 -3.08 -6.85
CA SER A 91 -24.78 -3.63 -5.58
C SER A 91 -23.68 -4.08 -4.62
N LEU A 92 -22.43 -4.22 -5.10
CA LEU A 92 -21.29 -4.59 -4.27
C LEU A 92 -20.94 -3.46 -3.32
N ARG A 93 -20.95 -3.74 -2.02
CA ARG A 93 -20.50 -2.80 -1.00
C ARG A 93 -18.98 -2.88 -0.91
N MET A 94 -18.32 -1.89 -1.47
CA MET A 94 -16.87 -1.78 -1.47
C MET A 94 -16.45 -0.64 -0.55
N LEU A 95 -15.46 -0.89 0.31
CA LEU A 95 -14.91 0.16 1.15
C LEU A 95 -13.39 0.23 0.98
N LEU A 96 -12.91 1.43 0.64
CA LEU A 96 -11.50 1.72 0.49
C LEU A 96 -10.98 2.50 1.68
N LEU A 97 -10.03 1.90 2.38
CA LEU A 97 -9.16 2.62 3.29
C LEU A 97 -7.85 2.94 2.57
N GLY A 98 -7.55 4.22 2.38
CA GLY A 98 -6.28 4.65 1.79
C GLY A 98 -5.80 6.02 2.29
N GLN A 99 -4.53 6.32 2.03
CA GLN A 99 -3.81 7.49 2.56
C GLN A 99 -4.49 8.85 2.33
N ASN A 100 -5.35 8.97 1.30
CA ASN A 100 -5.99 10.24 0.93
C ASN A 100 -7.42 10.41 1.42
N VAL A 101 -8.04 9.39 2.04
CA VAL A 101 -9.44 9.48 2.50
C VAL A 101 -9.59 10.45 3.68
N LEU A 102 -8.51 10.67 4.44
CA LEU A 102 -8.45 11.63 5.55
C LEU A 102 -8.68 13.10 5.16
N ALA A 103 -8.59 13.45 3.87
CA ALA A 103 -8.81 14.82 3.40
C ALA A 103 -10.19 15.05 2.75
N GLY A 104 -10.93 13.99 2.40
CA GLY A 104 -12.12 14.10 1.54
C GLY A 104 -13.46 13.80 2.21
N THR A 105 -13.51 12.89 3.20
CA THR A 105 -14.77 12.46 3.82
C THR A 105 -15.22 13.36 4.98
N ALA A 106 -14.41 14.36 5.36
CA ALA A 106 -14.81 15.42 6.27
C ALA A 106 -15.83 16.42 5.67
N LEU A 107 -16.22 16.25 4.39
CA LEU A 107 -17.16 17.12 3.69
C LEU A 107 -18.54 16.51 3.40
N GLU A 108 -18.82 15.28 3.85
CA GLU A 108 -20.16 14.67 3.72
C GLU A 108 -20.81 14.28 5.05
N SER A 109 -20.36 14.87 6.17
CA SER A 109 -21.27 15.10 7.29
C SER A 109 -22.15 16.30 6.94
N THR A 110 -23.22 15.99 6.20
CA THR A 110 -24.44 16.78 6.06
C THR A 110 -24.70 17.69 7.27
N THR A 111 -24.88 18.98 6.99
CA THR A 111 -25.74 19.93 7.70
C THR A 111 -26.46 19.37 8.95
N ALA A 112 -25.74 19.26 10.06
CA ALA A 112 -26.32 19.22 11.38
C ALA A 112 -26.49 20.67 11.83
N GLY A 113 -27.72 21.05 12.13
CA GLY A 113 -28.12 22.41 12.51
C GLY A 113 -27.25 22.99 13.61
N ALA A 114 -27.15 24.32 13.59
CA ALA A 114 -26.48 25.12 14.60
C ALA A 114 -26.95 24.75 16.02
N GLY A 115 -26.13 23.97 16.71
CA GLY A 115 -26.24 23.60 18.11
C GLY A 115 -24.90 23.07 18.56
N GLN A 116 -24.37 23.59 19.67
CA GLN A 116 -23.04 23.27 20.21
C GLN A 116 -22.79 21.75 20.24
N SER A 117 -22.04 21.20 19.29
CA SER A 117 -21.72 19.76 19.29
C SER A 117 -20.34 19.53 19.88
N THR A 118 -20.31 18.87 21.04
CA THR A 118 -19.13 18.20 21.56
C THR A 118 -18.65 17.20 20.52
N SER A 119 -17.39 17.27 20.10
CA SER A 119 -16.82 16.30 19.15
C SER A 119 -17.03 14.86 19.67
N PRO A 120 -17.45 13.92 18.83
CA PRO A 120 -17.77 12.56 19.26
C PRO A 120 -16.56 11.89 19.90
N THR A 121 -16.82 10.94 20.81
CA THR A 121 -15.77 10.08 21.37
C THR A 121 -15.21 9.16 20.29
N VAL A 122 -14.02 8.61 20.48
CA VAL A 122 -13.41 7.64 19.54
C VAL A 122 -14.35 6.46 19.31
N PHE A 123 -14.91 5.90 20.38
CA PHE A 123 -15.88 4.80 20.29
C PHE A 123 -17.16 5.23 19.56
N GLY A 124 -17.69 6.42 19.88
CA GLY A 124 -18.85 6.99 19.21
C GLY A 124 -18.62 7.18 17.71
N HIS A 125 -17.43 7.63 17.30
CA HIS A 125 -17.04 7.81 15.91
C HIS A 125 -17.11 6.50 15.12
N VAL A 126 -16.53 5.41 15.66
CA VAL A 126 -16.57 4.08 15.02
C VAL A 126 -17.99 3.55 14.91
N ILE A 127 -18.78 3.63 15.98
CA ILE A 127 -20.19 3.21 15.95
C ILE A 127 -20.99 4.02 14.94
N SER A 128 -20.71 5.32 14.84
CA SER A 128 -21.39 6.20 13.89
C SER A 128 -20.96 6.02 12.45
N SER A 129 -19.84 5.32 12.20
CA SER A 129 -19.34 5.10 10.84
C SER A 129 -20.24 4.19 10.01
N ASP A 130 -21.03 3.31 10.65
CA ASP A 130 -22.06 2.53 9.97
C ASP A 130 -23.28 3.42 9.68
N THR A 131 -23.23 4.08 8.52
CA THR A 131 -24.28 4.99 8.06
C THR A 131 -25.64 4.31 7.90
N ARG A 132 -25.68 2.99 7.62
CA ARG A 132 -26.93 2.24 7.50
C ARG A 132 -27.56 2.06 8.86
N ARG A 133 -26.77 1.65 9.86
CA ARG A 133 -27.22 1.54 11.26
C ARG A 133 -27.67 2.88 11.81
N GLN A 134 -26.87 3.94 11.62
CA GLN A 134 -27.21 5.30 12.09
C GLN A 134 -28.52 5.79 11.50
N ARG A 135 -28.73 5.55 10.20
CA ARG A 135 -29.96 5.93 9.54
C ARG A 135 -31.15 5.15 10.08
N ALA A 136 -31.02 3.83 10.23
CA ALA A 136 -32.09 3.02 10.81
C ALA A 136 -32.46 3.48 12.22
N LEU A 137 -31.47 3.82 13.06
CA LEU A 137 -31.72 4.40 14.40
C LEU A 137 -32.43 5.75 14.33
N LYS A 138 -32.00 6.66 13.44
CA LYS A 138 -32.64 7.97 13.22
C LYS A 138 -34.09 7.81 12.78
N ASP A 139 -34.34 6.96 11.79
CA ASP A 139 -35.66 6.74 11.18
C ASP A 139 -36.60 6.05 12.19
N THR A 140 -36.11 5.06 12.95
CA THR A 140 -36.88 4.39 14.01
C THR A 140 -37.30 5.39 15.08
N LYS A 141 -36.37 6.23 15.56
CA LYS A 141 -36.66 7.27 16.54
C LYS A 141 -37.69 8.28 16.03
N ALA A 142 -37.53 8.75 14.80
CA ALA A 142 -38.46 9.71 14.19
C ALA A 142 -39.87 9.13 14.01
N LEU A 143 -40.00 7.86 13.63
CA LEU A 143 -41.29 7.19 13.50
C LEU A 143 -41.95 6.91 14.86
N SER A 144 -41.17 6.45 15.85
CA SER A 144 -41.66 6.21 17.21
C SER A 144 -42.16 7.51 17.87
N GLU A 145 -41.37 8.59 17.83
CA GLU A 145 -41.77 9.90 18.36
C GLU A 145 -43.02 10.44 17.65
N ALA A 146 -43.13 10.23 16.34
CA ALA A 146 -44.30 10.66 15.57
C ALA A 146 -45.56 9.84 15.90
N LEU A 147 -45.45 8.52 16.10
CA LEU A 147 -46.57 7.65 16.48
C LEU A 147 -47.06 7.90 17.92
N GLU A 148 -46.17 8.34 18.81
CA GLU A 148 -46.52 8.73 20.18
C GLU A 148 -47.06 10.17 20.28
N SER A 149 -46.90 10.98 19.22
CA SER A 149 -47.38 12.36 19.19
C SER A 149 -48.91 12.45 19.24
N THR A 150 -49.41 13.49 19.91
CA THR A 150 -50.84 13.83 19.92
C THR A 150 -51.38 14.34 18.58
N SER A 151 -50.51 14.68 17.62
CA SER A 151 -50.86 15.20 16.30
C SER A 151 -50.71 14.11 15.22
N PRO A 152 -51.80 13.61 14.60
CA PRO A 152 -51.72 12.63 13.52
C PRO A 152 -50.96 13.12 12.27
N LEU A 153 -50.81 14.44 12.12
CA LEU A 153 -50.06 15.06 11.02
C LEU A 153 -48.54 14.85 11.18
N ASP A 154 -48.06 14.58 12.39
CA ASP A 154 -46.64 14.36 12.66
C ASP A 154 -46.18 13.04 12.04
N VAL A 155 -47.03 12.01 12.10
CA VAL A 155 -46.82 10.71 11.44
C VAL A 155 -46.72 10.88 9.92
N VAL A 156 -47.66 11.64 9.33
CA VAL A 156 -47.65 11.93 7.89
C VAL A 156 -46.37 12.64 7.49
N THR A 157 -45.95 13.64 8.27
CA THR A 157 -44.73 14.42 8.01
C THR A 157 -43.48 13.55 8.13
N ALA A 158 -43.40 12.70 9.18
CA ALA A 158 -42.27 11.80 9.40
C ALA A 158 -42.12 10.77 8.26
N VAL A 159 -43.22 10.13 7.85
CA VAL A 159 -43.21 9.15 6.74
C VAL A 159 -42.80 9.82 5.42
N ARG A 160 -43.41 10.96 5.08
CA ARG A 160 -43.06 11.71 3.86
C ARG A 160 -41.59 12.11 3.84
N LYS A 161 -41.04 12.54 4.99
CA LYS A 161 -39.63 12.91 5.12
C LYS A 161 -38.70 11.74 4.87
N ILE A 162 -38.97 10.59 5.50
CA ILE A 162 -38.17 9.37 5.32
C ILE A 162 -38.22 8.89 3.86
N GLU A 163 -39.40 8.91 3.24
CA GLU A 163 -39.57 8.53 1.82
C GLU A 163 -38.84 9.47 0.87
N HIS A 164 -38.91 10.77 1.13
CA HIS A 164 -38.17 11.75 0.35
C HIS A 164 -36.66 11.52 0.46
N GLU A 165 -36.12 11.39 1.68
CA GLU A 165 -34.70 11.10 1.91
C GLU A 165 -34.27 9.76 1.25
N GLN A 166 -35.16 8.76 1.13
CA GLN A 166 -34.91 7.53 0.39
C GLN A 166 -34.87 7.73 -1.13
N LEU A 167 -35.81 8.51 -1.67
CA LEU A 167 -35.89 8.81 -3.10
C LEU A 167 -34.70 9.67 -3.56
N GLU A 168 -34.25 10.63 -2.76
CA GLU A 168 -33.05 11.44 -3.06
C GLU A 168 -31.79 10.58 -3.16
N ARG A 169 -31.61 9.61 -2.25
CA ARG A 169 -30.49 8.67 -2.31
C ARG A 169 -30.54 7.80 -3.57
N LYS A 170 -31.71 7.28 -3.89
CA LYS A 170 -31.91 6.47 -5.11
C LYS A 170 -31.69 7.31 -6.37
N LEU A 171 -32.07 8.59 -6.34
CA LEU A 171 -31.78 9.52 -7.43
C LEU A 171 -30.28 9.76 -7.60
N ALA A 172 -29.52 9.93 -6.51
CA ALA A 172 -28.07 10.10 -6.56
C ALA A 172 -27.39 8.89 -7.22
N GLU A 173 -27.77 7.68 -6.83
CA GLU A 173 -27.30 6.42 -7.42
C GLU A 173 -27.63 6.32 -8.92
N ILE A 174 -28.89 6.58 -9.31
CA ILE A 174 -29.31 6.57 -10.72
C ILE A 174 -28.57 7.64 -11.54
N LYS A 175 -28.32 8.81 -10.96
CA LYS A 175 -27.58 9.90 -11.60
C LYS A 175 -26.13 9.52 -11.87
N GLU A 176 -25.49 8.87 -10.92
CA GLU A 176 -24.15 8.32 -11.08
C GLU A 176 -24.11 7.29 -12.22
N ILE A 177 -25.03 6.31 -12.20
CA ILE A 177 -25.18 5.32 -13.27
C ILE A 177 -25.38 5.96 -14.65
N ALA A 178 -26.22 7.01 -14.73
CA ALA A 178 -26.48 7.72 -15.98
C ALA A 178 -25.26 8.51 -16.48
N SER A 179 -24.41 9.01 -15.58
CA SER A 179 -23.18 9.72 -15.91
C SER A 179 -22.11 8.80 -16.51
N HIS A 180 -22.04 7.54 -16.03
CA HIS A 180 -21.03 6.58 -16.46
C HIS A 180 -21.40 5.82 -17.75
N ARG A 181 -22.68 5.82 -18.18
CA ARG A 181 -23.17 5.03 -19.31
C ARG A 181 -23.31 5.85 -20.61
N SER A 182 -22.83 5.27 -21.73
CA SER A 182 -22.92 5.85 -23.08
C SER A 182 -23.79 5.01 -24.03
N GLY A 183 -24.13 5.56 -25.21
CA GLY A 183 -24.90 4.87 -26.24
C GLY A 183 -26.35 4.53 -25.84
N ALA A 184 -26.86 3.40 -26.34
CA ALA A 184 -28.25 2.94 -26.08
C ALA A 184 -28.52 2.70 -24.58
N ARG A 185 -27.52 2.26 -23.82
CA ARG A 185 -27.61 2.05 -22.37
C ARG A 185 -27.63 3.36 -21.60
N GLY A 186 -26.83 4.34 -22.03
CA GLY A 186 -26.92 5.70 -21.51
C GLY A 186 -28.29 6.32 -21.77
N ALA A 187 -28.94 5.99 -22.89
CA ALA A 187 -30.31 6.43 -23.15
C ALA A 187 -31.34 5.81 -22.18
N LYS A 188 -31.24 4.50 -21.91
CA LYS A 188 -32.09 3.82 -20.89
C LYS A 188 -31.87 4.41 -19.49
N ALA A 189 -30.60 4.56 -19.08
CA ALA A 189 -30.25 5.13 -17.78
C ALA A 189 -30.70 6.59 -17.62
N ARG A 190 -30.58 7.42 -18.68
CA ARG A 190 -31.12 8.79 -18.66
C ARG A 190 -32.64 8.84 -18.60
N LYS A 191 -33.35 7.89 -19.22
CA LYS A 191 -34.81 7.78 -19.09
C LYS A 191 -35.22 7.45 -17.65
N GLU A 192 -34.49 6.53 -17.01
CA GLU A 192 -34.71 6.18 -15.61
C GLU A 192 -34.36 7.34 -14.66
N LEU A 193 -33.30 8.09 -14.95
CA LEU A 193 -32.93 9.31 -14.24
C LEU A 193 -34.07 10.33 -14.25
N ILE A 194 -34.63 10.64 -15.43
CA ILE A 194 -35.75 11.58 -15.57
C ILE A 194 -36.96 11.11 -14.72
N ALA A 195 -37.29 9.82 -14.77
CA ALA A 195 -38.39 9.26 -13.97
C ALA A 195 -38.09 9.26 -12.46
N ALA A 196 -36.82 9.22 -12.04
CA ALA A 196 -36.43 9.37 -10.64
C ALA A 196 -36.50 10.83 -10.18
N GLU A 197 -36.06 11.77 -11.02
CA GLU A 197 -36.16 13.22 -10.78
C GLU A 197 -37.62 13.65 -10.58
N GLU A 198 -38.54 13.13 -11.41
CA GLU A 198 -39.98 13.39 -11.30
C GLU A 198 -40.58 12.86 -9.99
N ARG A 199 -40.15 11.67 -9.54
CA ARG A 199 -40.57 11.10 -8.25
C ARG A 199 -40.08 11.94 -7.07
N VAL A 200 -38.82 12.38 -7.09
CA VAL A 200 -38.26 13.26 -6.04
C VAL A 200 -38.99 14.60 -6.02
N ALA A 201 -39.25 15.20 -7.18
CA ALA A 201 -40.01 16.45 -7.28
C ALA A 201 -41.43 16.31 -6.69
N THR A 202 -42.12 15.22 -6.99
CA THR A 202 -43.46 14.94 -6.45
C THR A 202 -43.43 14.78 -4.93
N SER A 203 -42.46 14.03 -4.39
CA SER A 203 -42.31 13.87 -2.93
C SER A 203 -41.93 15.18 -2.21
N SER A 204 -41.15 16.06 -2.85
CA SER A 204 -40.80 17.38 -2.31
C SER A 204 -42.03 18.29 -2.20
N VAL A 205 -42.93 18.25 -3.18
CA VAL A 205 -44.21 18.99 -3.12
C VAL A 205 -45.10 18.46 -1.99
N LEU A 206 -45.18 17.14 -1.81
CA LEU A 206 -45.93 16.52 -0.71
C LEU A 206 -45.40 16.91 0.68
N LEU A 207 -44.10 17.16 0.83
CA LEU A 207 -43.50 17.63 2.09
C LEU A 207 -43.93 19.05 2.48
N LEU A 208 -44.29 19.88 1.50
CA LEU A 208 -44.67 21.28 1.69
C LEU A 208 -46.20 21.48 1.73
N GLN A 209 -46.97 20.40 1.59
CA GLN A 209 -48.44 20.45 1.61
C GLN A 209 -48.94 20.92 2.98
N ASP A 210 -49.92 21.82 2.98
CA ASP A 210 -50.50 22.34 4.21
C ASP A 210 -51.32 21.26 4.94
N GLY A 211 -51.32 21.30 6.28
CA GLY A 211 -51.96 20.28 7.12
C GLY A 211 -53.48 20.21 6.93
N ALA A 212 -54.09 21.30 6.44
CA ALA A 212 -55.52 21.37 6.14
C ALA A 212 -55.92 20.57 4.88
N ASP A 213 -54.98 20.27 3.99
CA ASP A 213 -55.20 19.56 2.73
C ASP A 213 -54.94 18.05 2.84
N VAL A 214 -54.62 17.55 4.04
CA VAL A 214 -54.38 16.13 4.30
C VAL A 214 -55.71 15.46 4.66
N ASP A 215 -56.15 14.51 3.83
CA ASP A 215 -57.38 13.77 4.09
C ASP A 215 -57.19 12.66 5.14
N SER A 216 -58.30 12.21 5.72
CA SER A 216 -58.29 11.15 6.75
C SER A 216 -57.74 9.82 6.22
N LEU A 217 -57.88 9.58 4.91
CA LEU A 217 -57.34 8.40 4.24
C LEU A 217 -55.80 8.43 4.21
N ALA A 218 -55.19 9.56 3.88
CA ALA A 218 -53.73 9.73 3.89
C ALA A 218 -53.16 9.58 5.31
N ILE A 219 -53.86 10.04 6.34
CA ILE A 219 -53.44 9.85 7.74
C ILE A 219 -53.45 8.35 8.10
N GLN A 220 -54.50 7.62 7.73
CA GLN A 220 -54.61 6.18 8.00
C GLN A 220 -53.55 5.38 7.22
N GLN A 221 -53.29 5.73 5.96
CA GLN A 221 -52.25 5.12 5.14
C GLN A 221 -50.86 5.39 5.72
N ALA A 222 -50.55 6.65 6.06
CA ALA A 222 -49.27 7.01 6.66
C ALA A 222 -49.02 6.29 7.98
N SER A 223 -50.06 6.13 8.81
CA SER A 223 -49.97 5.39 10.08
C SER A 223 -49.64 3.91 9.84
N THR A 224 -50.28 3.29 8.85
CA THR A 224 -50.00 1.89 8.47
C THR A 224 -48.56 1.75 7.96
N THR A 225 -48.15 2.62 7.03
CA THR A 225 -46.79 2.65 6.49
C THR A 225 -45.73 2.92 7.57
N ALA A 226 -46.03 3.77 8.56
CA ALA A 226 -45.14 4.04 9.68
C ALA A 226 -44.93 2.79 10.54
N ILE A 227 -46.00 2.06 10.86
CA ILE A 227 -45.94 0.81 11.63
C ILE A 227 -45.14 -0.25 10.87
N ASP A 228 -45.44 -0.45 9.59
CA ASP A 228 -44.75 -1.44 8.75
C ASP A 228 -43.24 -1.12 8.63
N LYS A 229 -42.90 0.15 8.35
CA LYS A 229 -41.49 0.59 8.29
C LYS A 229 -40.78 0.50 9.62
N LEU A 230 -41.46 0.81 10.72
CA LEU A 230 -40.89 0.70 12.06
C LEU A 230 -40.58 -0.77 12.37
N ALA A 231 -41.48 -1.71 12.07
CA ALA A 231 -41.23 -3.14 12.22
C ALA A 231 -40.07 -3.64 11.34
N GLU A 232 -39.98 -3.18 10.09
CA GLU A 232 -38.84 -3.50 9.19
C GLU A 232 -37.51 -2.95 9.72
N LEU A 233 -37.51 -1.71 10.23
CA LEU A 233 -36.31 -1.07 10.77
C LEU A 233 -35.89 -1.69 12.10
N GLU A 234 -36.82 -2.08 12.96
CA GLU A 234 -36.53 -2.81 14.20
C GLU A 234 -35.96 -4.19 13.89
N ALA A 235 -36.53 -4.94 12.94
CA ALA A 235 -35.97 -6.22 12.50
C ALA A 235 -34.56 -6.06 11.90
N LEU A 236 -34.34 -5.00 11.10
CA LEU A 236 -33.02 -4.66 10.58
C LEU A 236 -32.06 -4.31 11.73
N LEU A 237 -32.49 -3.48 12.67
CA LEU A 237 -31.69 -3.07 13.81
C LEU A 237 -31.37 -4.25 14.70
N ASP A 238 -32.29 -5.17 14.99
CA ASP A 238 -32.01 -6.39 15.75
C ASP A 238 -31.00 -7.28 15.03
N SER A 239 -31.08 -7.38 13.70
CA SER A 239 -30.08 -8.09 12.90
C SER A 239 -28.68 -7.45 12.95
N ILE A 240 -28.61 -6.13 13.16
CA ILE A 240 -27.35 -5.35 13.25
C ILE A 240 -26.86 -5.23 14.71
N ASN A 241 -27.77 -5.05 15.66
CA ASN A 241 -27.63 -4.72 17.09
C ASN A 241 -27.80 -5.94 17.99
N SER A 242 -27.50 -7.15 17.51
CA SER A 242 -27.05 -8.18 18.45
C SER A 242 -26.04 -7.51 19.41
N ASP A 243 -26.13 -7.75 20.72
CA ASP A 243 -25.23 -7.20 21.76
C ASP A 243 -23.72 -7.27 21.37
N SER A 244 -23.40 -8.09 20.37
CA SER A 244 -22.16 -8.15 19.62
C SER A 244 -21.68 -6.87 18.92
N ALA A 245 -22.52 -5.93 18.47
CA ALA A 245 -22.05 -4.81 17.62
C ALA A 245 -21.14 -3.83 18.38
N GLU A 246 -21.56 -3.43 19.57
CA GLU A 246 -20.73 -2.58 20.44
C GLU A 246 -19.49 -3.32 20.93
N ALA A 247 -19.66 -4.59 21.33
CA ALA A 247 -18.54 -5.45 21.73
C ALA A 247 -17.52 -5.61 20.61
N ARG A 248 -17.97 -5.77 19.36
CA ARG A 248 -17.13 -5.87 18.16
C ARG A 248 -16.42 -4.56 17.87
N ALA A 249 -17.10 -3.41 17.94
CA ALA A 249 -16.47 -2.11 17.79
C ALA A 249 -15.36 -1.89 18.84
N ARG A 250 -15.61 -2.29 20.10
CA ARG A 250 -14.59 -2.26 21.16
C ARG A 250 -13.44 -3.21 20.86
N SER A 251 -13.73 -4.45 20.48
CA SER A 251 -12.72 -5.46 20.15
C SER A 251 -11.80 -4.99 19.01
N VAL A 252 -12.37 -4.39 17.96
CA VAL A 252 -11.59 -3.82 16.84
C VAL A 252 -10.69 -2.68 17.31
N LEU A 253 -11.21 -1.73 18.11
CA LEU A 253 -10.42 -0.63 18.65
C LEU A 253 -9.28 -1.13 19.56
N LEU A 254 -9.59 -2.02 20.51
CA LEU A 254 -8.59 -2.59 21.41
C LEU A 254 -7.53 -3.40 20.63
N GLY A 255 -7.95 -4.13 19.61
CA GLY A 255 -7.09 -4.88 18.70
C GLY A 255 -6.10 -4.02 17.92
N LEU A 256 -6.53 -2.83 17.49
CA LEU A 256 -5.68 -1.82 16.87
C LEU A 256 -4.81 -1.02 17.86
N GLY A 257 -4.88 -1.38 19.15
CA GLY A 257 -4.01 -0.90 20.22
C GLY A 257 -4.56 0.26 21.05
N PHE A 258 -5.83 0.67 20.85
CA PHE A 258 -6.46 1.66 21.71
C PHE A 258 -6.58 1.13 23.15
N GLN A 259 -6.31 1.98 24.13
CA GLN A 259 -6.54 1.67 25.54
C GLN A 259 -8.00 1.96 25.91
N PRO A 260 -8.60 1.25 26.89
CA PRO A 260 -9.97 1.48 27.35
C PRO A 260 -10.28 2.97 27.62
N GLU A 261 -9.33 3.70 28.21
CA GLU A 261 -9.50 5.11 28.56
C GLU A 261 -9.46 6.05 27.34
N GLN A 262 -8.94 5.59 26.20
CA GLN A 262 -8.92 6.36 24.95
C GLN A 262 -10.24 6.28 24.20
N LEU A 263 -11.08 5.27 24.46
CA LEU A 263 -12.35 5.09 23.76
C LEU A 263 -13.33 6.24 24.02
N ASP A 264 -13.29 6.80 25.23
CA ASP A 264 -14.15 7.90 25.66
C ASP A 264 -13.54 9.29 25.38
N GLN A 265 -12.33 9.35 24.83
CA GLN A 265 -11.69 10.62 24.49
C GLN A 265 -12.30 11.22 23.22
N PRO A 266 -12.29 12.56 23.07
CA PRO A 266 -12.74 13.19 21.84
C PRO A 266 -11.88 12.79 20.64
N PHE A 267 -12.49 12.41 19.51
CA PHE A 267 -11.78 12.06 18.27
C PHE A 267 -10.81 13.16 17.80
N SER A 268 -11.19 14.42 18.00
CA SER A 268 -10.39 15.61 17.68
C SER A 268 -9.05 15.66 18.42
N SER A 269 -8.94 15.01 19.58
CA SER A 269 -7.71 14.97 20.40
C SER A 269 -6.67 13.96 19.93
N LEU A 270 -7.05 13.01 19.06
CA LEU A 270 -6.14 12.00 18.53
C LEU A 270 -5.08 12.63 17.61
N SER A 271 -3.87 12.10 17.65
CA SER A 271 -2.83 12.45 16.67
C SER A 271 -3.14 11.86 15.29
N GLY A 272 -2.47 12.34 14.24
CA GLY A 272 -2.70 11.87 12.86
C GLY A 272 -2.70 10.35 12.71
N GLY A 273 -1.66 9.67 13.23
CA GLY A 273 -1.58 8.20 13.17
C GLY A 273 -2.70 7.48 13.94
N TRP A 274 -3.11 8.01 15.10
CA TRP A 274 -4.25 7.45 15.85
C TRP A 274 -5.59 7.70 15.13
N ARG A 275 -5.74 8.82 14.42
CA ARG A 275 -6.91 9.06 13.56
C ARG A 275 -6.95 8.05 12.41
N THR A 276 -5.82 7.79 11.74
CA THR A 276 -5.76 6.76 10.69
C THR A 276 -6.10 5.37 11.23
N ARG A 277 -5.66 5.02 12.45
CA ARG A 277 -6.08 3.78 13.12
C ARG A 277 -7.58 3.75 13.43
N CYS A 278 -8.15 4.87 13.84
CA CYS A 278 -9.59 4.97 14.07
C CYS A 278 -10.38 4.78 12.76
N GLU A 279 -9.90 5.35 11.65
CA GLU A 279 -10.53 5.15 10.33
C GLU A 279 -10.39 3.70 9.84
N LEU A 280 -9.26 3.04 10.12
CA LEU A 280 -9.14 1.60 9.92
C LEU A 280 -10.16 0.84 10.76
N ALA A 281 -10.38 1.24 12.02
CA ALA A 281 -11.41 0.64 12.87
C ALA A 281 -12.82 0.83 12.28
N CYS A 282 -13.14 2.02 11.78
CA CYS A 282 -14.39 2.29 11.06
C CYS A 282 -14.56 1.35 9.86
N ALA A 283 -13.50 1.16 9.08
CA ALA A 283 -13.56 0.30 7.90
C ALA A 283 -13.75 -1.19 8.24
N LEU A 284 -13.02 -1.69 9.25
CA LEU A 284 -13.13 -3.08 9.72
C LEU A 284 -14.46 -3.35 10.43
N PHE A 285 -15.07 -2.33 11.02
CA PHE A 285 -16.37 -2.43 11.68
C PHE A 285 -17.54 -2.52 10.69
N GLN A 286 -17.40 -1.97 9.47
CA GLN A 286 -18.50 -2.00 8.51
C GLN A 286 -18.60 -3.37 7.83
N LYS A 287 -19.83 -3.87 7.65
CA LYS A 287 -20.08 -5.11 6.89
C LYS A 287 -20.07 -4.79 5.39
N VAL A 288 -19.01 -5.18 4.71
CA VAL A 288 -18.77 -4.93 3.27
C VAL A 288 -18.67 -6.24 2.50
N ASP A 289 -18.88 -6.20 1.19
CA ASP A 289 -18.72 -7.36 0.31
C ASP A 289 -17.26 -7.48 -0.14
N ILE A 290 -16.61 -6.34 -0.39
CA ILE A 290 -15.19 -6.27 -0.75
C ILE A 290 -14.49 -5.19 0.10
N LEU A 291 -13.49 -5.59 0.87
CA LEU A 291 -12.66 -4.70 1.68
C LEU A 291 -11.35 -4.38 0.94
N LEU A 292 -11.09 -3.09 0.70
CA LEU A 292 -9.90 -2.61 0.00
C LEU A 292 -8.98 -1.87 1.00
N LEU A 293 -7.77 -2.39 1.23
CA LEU A 293 -6.80 -1.83 2.17
C LEU A 293 -5.53 -1.36 1.46
N ASP A 294 -5.30 -0.05 1.40
CA ASP A 294 -4.12 0.56 0.76
C ASP A 294 -3.08 0.98 1.81
N GLU A 295 -1.96 0.25 1.89
CA GLU A 295 -0.83 0.51 2.80
C GLU A 295 -1.25 0.66 4.28
N CYS A 296 -2.15 -0.20 4.75
CA CYS A 296 -2.72 -0.14 6.09
C CYS A 296 -1.74 -0.43 7.24
N THR A 297 -0.60 -1.08 6.96
CA THR A 297 0.40 -1.47 7.97
C THR A 297 1.32 -0.31 8.39
N ASN A 298 1.49 0.72 7.55
CA ASN A 298 2.47 1.80 7.77
C ASN A 298 2.30 2.59 9.09
N PHE A 299 1.09 2.60 9.66
CA PHE A 299 0.78 3.31 10.91
C PHE A 299 0.50 2.37 12.08
N LEU A 300 0.69 1.06 11.89
CA LEU A 300 0.48 0.03 12.88
C LEU A 300 1.81 -0.41 13.48
N ASP A 301 1.78 -0.69 14.78
CA ASP A 301 2.86 -1.34 15.48
C ASP A 301 2.67 -2.85 15.43
N LEU A 302 3.76 -3.60 15.65
CA LEU A 302 3.78 -5.05 15.47
C LEU A 302 2.58 -5.81 16.11
N PRO A 303 2.16 -5.54 17.37
CA PRO A 303 0.98 -6.20 17.93
C PRO A 303 -0.32 -5.93 17.17
N ALA A 304 -0.52 -4.70 16.70
CA ALA A 304 -1.70 -4.34 15.91
C ALA A 304 -1.65 -4.94 14.50
N VAL A 305 -0.47 -5.06 13.89
CA VAL A 305 -0.26 -5.77 12.61
C VAL A 305 -0.63 -7.25 12.76
N VAL A 306 -0.14 -7.92 13.79
CA VAL A 306 -0.44 -9.35 14.06
C VAL A 306 -1.93 -9.57 14.39
N TRP A 307 -2.54 -8.64 15.12
CA TRP A 307 -3.98 -8.66 15.35
C TRP A 307 -4.77 -8.48 14.06
N LEU A 308 -4.38 -7.51 13.22
CA LEU A 308 -5.04 -7.27 11.93
C LEU A 308 -4.94 -8.48 11.02
N GLN A 309 -3.78 -9.16 10.96
CA GLN A 309 -3.65 -10.43 10.26
C GLN A 309 -4.72 -11.41 10.72
N SER A 310 -4.78 -11.68 12.03
CA SER A 310 -5.74 -12.62 12.61
C SER A 310 -7.20 -12.20 12.35
N TYR A 311 -7.50 -10.91 12.41
CA TYR A 311 -8.82 -10.37 12.12
C TYR A 311 -9.21 -10.57 10.65
N LEU A 312 -8.33 -10.28 9.70
CA LEU A 312 -8.61 -10.48 8.28
C LEU A 312 -8.87 -11.96 7.97
N HIS A 313 -8.12 -12.89 8.57
CA HIS A 313 -8.38 -14.32 8.43
C HIS A 313 -9.77 -14.75 8.94
N SER A 314 -10.31 -14.04 9.93
CA SER A 314 -11.66 -14.33 10.45
C SER A 314 -12.79 -13.84 9.53
N LEU A 315 -12.46 -13.04 8.50
CA LEU A 315 -13.43 -12.55 7.53
C LEU A 315 -13.67 -13.60 6.42
N GLU A 316 -14.49 -14.60 6.73
CA GLU A 316 -14.82 -15.69 5.80
C GLU A 316 -15.82 -15.29 4.70
N ASP A 317 -16.67 -14.30 4.97
CA ASP A 317 -17.75 -13.84 4.05
C ASP A 317 -17.39 -12.54 3.29
N THR A 318 -16.11 -12.17 3.24
CA THR A 318 -15.66 -10.90 2.65
C THR A 318 -14.44 -11.13 1.77
N THR A 319 -14.51 -10.67 0.53
CA THR A 319 -13.32 -10.60 -0.34
C THR A 319 -12.43 -9.46 0.15
N VAL A 320 -11.14 -9.71 0.34
CA VAL A 320 -10.19 -8.69 0.80
C VAL A 320 -9.16 -8.44 -0.29
N LEU A 321 -8.86 -7.18 -0.61
CA LEU A 321 -7.75 -6.80 -1.48
C LEU A 321 -6.82 -5.86 -0.73
N VAL A 322 -5.59 -6.30 -0.50
CA VAL A 322 -4.59 -5.55 0.26
C VAL A 322 -3.46 -5.09 -0.65
N ILE A 323 -3.05 -3.83 -0.53
CA ILE A 323 -1.73 -3.36 -0.95
C ILE A 323 -0.89 -3.18 0.32
N THR A 324 0.25 -3.87 0.38
CA THR A 324 1.21 -3.76 1.49
C THR A 324 2.64 -3.87 0.97
N HIS A 325 3.57 -3.26 1.71
CA HIS A 325 5.01 -3.46 1.54
C HIS A 325 5.62 -4.36 2.64
N ASP A 326 4.82 -4.73 3.65
CA ASP A 326 5.20 -5.69 4.68
C ASP A 326 5.07 -7.12 4.12
N HIS A 327 6.21 -7.78 3.95
CA HIS A 327 6.32 -9.12 3.37
C HIS A 327 5.66 -10.19 4.24
N ASP A 328 5.90 -10.16 5.56
CA ASP A 328 5.33 -11.13 6.50
C ASP A 328 3.80 -10.94 6.60
N PHE A 329 3.31 -9.70 6.45
CA PHE A 329 1.87 -9.43 6.34
C PHE A 329 1.27 -9.91 5.02
N ALA A 330 1.94 -9.68 3.90
CA ALA A 330 1.51 -10.16 2.59
C ALA A 330 1.40 -11.69 2.60
N ASP A 331 2.42 -12.39 3.08
CA ASP A 331 2.44 -13.86 3.12
C ASP A 331 1.37 -14.42 4.04
N SER A 332 1.13 -13.78 5.19
CA SER A 332 0.08 -14.22 6.10
C SER A 332 -1.31 -14.09 5.49
N VAL A 333 -1.62 -12.98 4.80
CA VAL A 333 -2.98 -12.67 4.32
C VAL A 333 -3.27 -13.22 2.93
N ALA A 334 -2.26 -13.40 2.07
CA ALA A 334 -2.46 -13.78 0.68
C ALA A 334 -2.93 -15.24 0.53
N GLN A 335 -4.10 -15.42 -0.09
CA GLN A 335 -4.50 -16.69 -0.69
C GLN A 335 -4.19 -16.70 -2.19
N GLU A 336 -4.36 -15.55 -2.85
CA GLU A 336 -3.94 -15.31 -4.23
C GLU A 336 -3.24 -13.94 -4.35
N LEU A 337 -2.26 -13.84 -5.24
CA LEU A 337 -1.60 -12.58 -5.57
C LEU A 337 -2.10 -12.02 -6.89
N LEU A 338 -2.23 -10.70 -6.93
CA LEU A 338 -2.35 -9.92 -8.14
C LEU A 338 -1.03 -9.18 -8.36
N VAL A 339 -0.28 -9.55 -9.37
CA VAL A 339 1.02 -8.95 -9.67
C VAL A 339 0.88 -7.99 -10.84
N LEU A 340 0.97 -6.70 -10.55
CA LEU A 340 0.89 -5.63 -11.53
C LEU A 340 2.29 -5.34 -12.08
N ARG A 341 2.55 -5.78 -13.32
CA ARG A 341 3.82 -5.60 -14.03
C ARG A 341 3.59 -5.40 -15.52
N GLU A 342 4.42 -4.58 -16.17
CA GLU A 342 4.35 -4.33 -17.62
C GLU A 342 2.94 -3.97 -18.12
N GLN A 343 2.21 -3.16 -17.32
CA GLN A 343 0.82 -2.76 -17.59
C GLN A 343 -0.19 -3.93 -17.65
N LYS A 344 0.17 -5.10 -17.14
CA LYS A 344 -0.68 -6.30 -17.06
C LYS A 344 -0.83 -6.75 -15.62
N ILE A 345 -1.85 -7.58 -15.39
CA ILE A 345 -2.09 -8.24 -14.11
C ILE A 345 -1.85 -9.74 -14.31
N GLU A 346 -0.85 -10.26 -13.60
CA GLU A 346 -0.63 -11.69 -13.44
C GLU A 346 -1.32 -12.16 -12.16
N THR A 347 -1.98 -13.32 -12.20
CA THR A 347 -2.58 -13.95 -11.03
C THR A 347 -1.72 -15.13 -10.59
N PHE A 348 -1.49 -15.26 -9.29
CA PHE A 348 -0.73 -16.38 -8.72
C PHE A 348 -1.48 -16.93 -7.52
N LYS A 349 -1.56 -18.26 -7.38
CA LYS A 349 -2.21 -18.90 -6.23
C LYS A 349 -1.16 -19.22 -5.18
N GLY A 350 -1.31 -18.65 -4.00
CA GLY A 350 -0.33 -18.74 -2.90
C GLY A 350 0.17 -17.38 -2.45
N ASP A 351 1.23 -17.41 -1.65
CA ASP A 351 1.84 -16.26 -0.99
C ASP A 351 2.96 -15.60 -1.81
N LEU A 352 3.44 -14.44 -1.35
CA LEU A 352 4.47 -13.63 -2.01
C LEU A 352 5.80 -14.38 -2.04
N SER A 353 6.18 -14.99 -0.92
CA SER A 353 7.32 -15.90 -0.78
C SER A 353 7.39 -16.96 -1.91
N ALA A 354 6.30 -17.69 -2.12
CA ALA A 354 6.19 -18.76 -3.09
C ALA A 354 6.25 -18.22 -4.53
N TYR A 355 5.59 -17.09 -4.79
CA TYR A 355 5.68 -16.43 -6.09
C TYR A 355 7.11 -16.04 -6.43
N GLU A 356 7.82 -15.40 -5.50
CA GLU A 356 9.20 -14.97 -5.74
C GLU A 356 10.14 -16.15 -5.95
N ARG A 357 10.03 -17.22 -5.14
CA ARG A 357 10.81 -18.45 -5.34
C ARG A 357 10.57 -19.06 -6.71
N GLU A 358 9.31 -19.22 -7.11
CA GLU A 358 8.95 -19.80 -8.40
C GLU A 358 9.44 -18.93 -9.56
N LYS A 359 9.30 -17.61 -9.47
CA LYS A 359 9.82 -16.68 -10.48
C LYS A 359 11.33 -16.72 -10.57
N ARG A 360 12.06 -16.74 -9.45
CA ARG A 360 13.52 -16.88 -9.46
C ARG A 360 13.95 -18.18 -10.11
N LYS A 361 13.29 -19.31 -9.79
CA LYS A 361 13.53 -20.61 -10.44
C LYS A 361 13.27 -20.55 -11.95
N GLN A 362 12.14 -19.97 -12.35
CA GLN A 362 11.77 -19.79 -13.76
C GLN A 362 12.81 -18.94 -14.51
N ILE A 363 13.26 -17.83 -13.93
CA ILE A 363 14.28 -16.95 -14.52
C ILE A 363 15.61 -17.69 -14.64
N LYS A 364 16.10 -18.33 -13.56
CA LYS A 364 17.34 -19.13 -13.58
C LYS A 364 17.28 -20.20 -14.69
N TRP A 365 16.17 -20.92 -14.79
CA TRP A 365 15.96 -21.96 -15.81
C TRP A 365 15.94 -21.38 -17.23
N MET A 366 15.20 -20.29 -17.46
CA MET A 366 15.11 -19.63 -18.78
C MET A 366 16.44 -19.01 -19.21
N THR A 367 17.20 -18.44 -18.28
CA THR A 367 18.55 -17.90 -18.53
C THR A 367 19.50 -19.02 -18.96
N ARG A 368 19.54 -20.14 -18.24
CA ARG A 368 20.35 -21.31 -18.61
C ARG A 368 19.97 -21.87 -19.99
N MET A 369 18.66 -21.94 -20.28
CA MET A 369 18.16 -22.35 -21.61
C MET A 369 18.58 -21.39 -22.71
N LYS A 370 18.50 -20.08 -22.47
CA LYS A 370 18.92 -19.05 -23.42
C LYS A 370 20.43 -19.11 -23.66
N ASP A 371 21.24 -19.18 -22.62
CA ASP A 371 22.70 -19.28 -22.73
C ASP A 371 23.13 -20.53 -23.50
N ALA A 372 22.46 -21.67 -23.26
CA ALA A 372 22.71 -22.90 -24.01
C ALA A 372 22.31 -22.75 -25.49
N ALA A 373 21.17 -22.11 -25.78
CA ALA A 373 20.75 -21.83 -27.14
C ALA A 373 21.70 -20.87 -27.86
N ASP A 374 22.14 -19.81 -27.19
CA ASP A 374 23.09 -18.80 -27.71
C ASP A 374 24.47 -19.42 -27.98
N LYS A 375 24.94 -20.34 -27.12
CA LYS A 375 26.15 -21.13 -27.39
C LYS A 375 26.00 -22.03 -28.62
N GLN A 376 24.84 -22.69 -28.79
CA GLN A 376 24.58 -23.52 -29.97
C GLN A 376 24.47 -22.72 -31.26
N THR A 377 23.83 -21.55 -31.24
CA THR A 377 23.73 -20.66 -32.41
C THR A 377 25.09 -20.13 -32.79
N ALA A 378 25.89 -19.63 -31.83
CA ALA A 378 27.26 -19.18 -32.06
C ALA A 378 28.14 -20.27 -32.71
N HIS A 379 28.09 -21.50 -32.19
CA HIS A 379 28.84 -22.62 -32.77
C HIS A 379 28.37 -22.98 -34.19
N MET A 380 27.06 -22.93 -34.46
CA MET A 380 26.53 -23.16 -35.80
C MET A 380 26.92 -22.03 -36.78
N GLU A 381 26.94 -20.78 -36.33
CA GLU A 381 27.38 -19.62 -37.13
C GLU A 381 28.86 -19.73 -37.49
N GLU A 382 29.71 -20.08 -36.53
CA GLU A 382 31.14 -20.33 -36.79
C GLU A 382 31.32 -21.44 -37.83
N THR A 383 30.55 -22.53 -37.72
CA THR A 383 30.61 -23.61 -38.71
C THR A 383 30.10 -23.16 -40.09
N ILE A 384 29.07 -22.32 -40.14
CA ILE A 384 28.56 -21.74 -41.40
C ILE A 384 29.64 -20.86 -42.05
N GLN A 385 30.29 -19.99 -41.28
CA GLN A 385 31.38 -19.13 -41.76
C GLN A 385 32.57 -19.96 -42.27
N SER A 386 32.98 -20.98 -41.51
CA SER A 386 34.04 -21.91 -41.91
C SER A 386 33.68 -22.66 -43.20
N ASN A 387 32.44 -23.15 -43.33
CA ASN A 387 31.97 -23.85 -44.52
C ASN A 387 31.88 -22.93 -45.75
N ILE A 388 31.47 -21.67 -45.59
CA ILE A 388 31.45 -20.68 -46.67
C ILE A 388 32.88 -20.32 -47.10
N ALA A 389 33.78 -20.09 -46.14
CA ALA A 389 35.18 -19.79 -46.41
C ALA A 389 35.88 -20.97 -47.11
N ALA A 390 35.62 -22.20 -46.67
CA ALA A 390 36.11 -23.42 -47.33
C ALA A 390 35.54 -23.57 -48.75
N ALA A 391 34.23 -23.39 -48.94
CA ALA A 391 33.60 -23.48 -50.26
C ALA A 391 34.15 -22.43 -51.24
N ARG A 392 34.44 -21.20 -50.77
CA ARG A 392 35.09 -20.16 -51.59
C ARG A 392 36.53 -20.52 -51.99
N ARG A 393 37.26 -21.24 -51.13
CA ARG A 393 38.65 -21.65 -51.41
C ARG A 393 38.75 -22.89 -52.31
N THR A 394 37.89 -23.89 -52.12
CA THR A 394 37.98 -25.19 -52.81
C THR A 394 36.95 -25.41 -53.90
N GLY A 395 35.94 -24.55 -54.04
CA GLY A 395 34.85 -24.71 -55.04
C GLY A 395 33.84 -25.82 -54.71
N ASP A 396 33.84 -26.32 -53.47
CA ASP A 396 32.99 -27.44 -53.03
C ASP A 396 31.52 -27.03 -52.83
N ASP A 397 30.68 -27.35 -53.82
CA ASP A 397 29.23 -27.08 -53.79
C ASP A 397 28.49 -27.81 -52.64
N LYS A 398 29.03 -28.94 -52.17
CA LYS A 398 28.49 -29.67 -51.01
C LYS A 398 28.62 -28.87 -49.69
N LYS A 399 29.75 -28.19 -49.48
CA LYS A 399 29.97 -27.36 -48.26
C LYS A 399 29.11 -26.10 -48.30
N LEU A 400 28.89 -25.54 -49.47
CA LEU A 400 27.96 -24.42 -49.68
C LEU A 400 26.52 -24.83 -49.35
N LYS A 401 26.05 -25.98 -49.85
CA LYS A 401 24.72 -26.53 -49.51
C LYS A 401 24.56 -26.82 -48.01
N GLN A 402 25.61 -27.30 -47.33
CA GLN A 402 25.59 -27.50 -45.88
C GLN A 402 25.48 -26.17 -45.11
N ALA A 403 26.20 -25.13 -45.53
CA ALA A 403 26.09 -23.79 -44.94
C ALA A 403 24.68 -23.20 -45.12
N VAL A 404 24.08 -23.33 -46.31
CA VAL A 404 22.71 -22.88 -46.59
C VAL A 404 21.68 -23.65 -45.74
N SER A 405 21.84 -24.97 -45.60
CA SER A 405 20.98 -25.81 -44.75
C SER A 405 21.05 -25.41 -43.28
N ARG A 406 22.25 -25.20 -42.73
CA ARG A 406 22.44 -24.76 -41.35
C ARG A 406 21.91 -23.33 -41.12
N LYS A 407 22.10 -22.42 -42.08
CA LYS A 407 21.53 -21.07 -42.05
C LYS A 407 20.00 -21.10 -41.97
N LYS A 408 19.36 -21.98 -42.75
CA LYS A 408 17.91 -22.22 -42.68
C LYS A 408 17.48 -22.79 -41.32
N LYS A 409 18.26 -23.71 -40.75
CA LYS A 409 18.01 -24.28 -39.42
C LYS A 409 18.03 -23.22 -38.32
N ILE A 410 18.98 -22.29 -38.34
CA ILE A 410 19.05 -21.16 -37.39
C ILE A 410 17.83 -20.25 -37.58
N ALA A 411 17.50 -19.89 -38.84
CA ALA A 411 16.40 -18.98 -39.13
C ALA A 411 15.02 -19.54 -38.74
N GLU A 412 14.78 -20.84 -38.94
CA GLU A 412 13.44 -21.43 -38.77
C GLU A 412 13.26 -22.22 -37.47
N ARG A 413 14.34 -22.68 -36.82
CA ARG A 413 14.28 -23.62 -35.68
C ARG A 413 15.15 -23.19 -34.49
N SER A 414 15.54 -21.93 -34.39
CA SER A 414 16.05 -21.36 -33.14
C SER A 414 14.87 -21.10 -32.19
N GLY A 415 15.03 -21.37 -30.89
CA GLY A 415 13.98 -21.18 -29.87
C GLY A 415 13.68 -22.41 -29.01
N LEU A 416 12.56 -22.41 -28.28
CA LEU A 416 12.19 -23.47 -27.33
C LEU A 416 12.05 -24.84 -28.00
N GLU A 417 12.73 -25.85 -27.44
CA GLU A 417 12.59 -27.26 -27.87
C GLU A 417 11.46 -27.99 -27.12
N VAL A 418 11.23 -27.57 -25.88
CA VAL A 418 10.27 -28.14 -24.94
C VAL A 418 9.33 -27.01 -24.51
N ASN A 419 8.04 -27.27 -24.43
CA ASN A 419 7.06 -26.30 -23.96
C ASN A 419 7.08 -26.18 -22.43
N ALA A 420 6.33 -25.22 -21.89
CA ALA A 420 6.21 -24.97 -20.45
C ALA A 420 5.71 -26.17 -19.63
N LYS A 421 5.12 -27.18 -20.28
CA LYS A 421 4.62 -28.43 -19.65
C LYS A 421 5.63 -29.59 -19.73
N GLY A 422 6.86 -29.35 -20.18
CA GLY A 422 7.90 -30.37 -20.30
C GLY A 422 7.75 -31.29 -21.52
N THR A 423 6.84 -31.01 -22.45
CA THR A 423 6.64 -31.82 -23.68
C THR A 423 7.26 -31.13 -24.89
N ARG A 424 7.66 -31.89 -25.93
CA ARG A 424 8.27 -31.32 -27.15
C ARG A 424 7.39 -30.23 -27.79
N PHE A 425 7.98 -29.07 -28.10
CA PHE A 425 7.30 -27.92 -28.70
C PHE A 425 6.73 -28.24 -30.09
N LYS A 426 5.48 -27.85 -30.32
CA LYS A 426 4.75 -27.96 -31.60
C LYS A 426 4.07 -26.62 -31.89
N LEU A 427 4.47 -25.98 -32.99
CA LEU A 427 3.98 -24.65 -33.41
C LEU A 427 2.44 -24.52 -33.31
N ASN A 428 1.68 -25.38 -33.99
CA ASN A 428 0.22 -25.30 -34.03
C ASN A 428 -0.49 -25.59 -32.68
N ARG A 429 0.21 -26.21 -31.72
CA ARG A 429 -0.35 -26.54 -30.41
C ARG A 429 0.01 -25.49 -29.37
N ASP A 430 1.27 -25.03 -29.41
CA ASP A 430 1.86 -24.24 -28.35
C ASP A 430 1.93 -22.74 -28.69
N LEU A 431 1.65 -22.33 -29.94
CA LEU A 431 1.61 -20.94 -30.40
C LEU A 431 0.33 -20.67 -31.23
N ALA A 432 -0.51 -19.73 -30.78
CA ALA A 432 -1.68 -19.30 -31.54
C ALA A 432 -1.32 -18.16 -32.50
N GLY A 433 -1.88 -18.16 -33.72
CA GLY A 433 -1.68 -17.09 -34.71
C GLY A 433 -0.62 -17.40 -35.79
N TYR A 434 -0.28 -16.39 -36.59
CA TYR A 434 0.70 -16.50 -37.67
C TYR A 434 2.11 -16.15 -37.17
N HIS A 435 3.08 -17.03 -37.41
CA HIS A 435 4.45 -16.89 -36.90
C HIS A 435 5.47 -17.17 -38.00
N LEU A 436 6.54 -16.36 -38.03
CA LEU A 436 7.62 -16.48 -39.02
C LEU A 436 8.65 -17.57 -38.70
N LYS A 437 8.68 -18.05 -37.44
CA LYS A 437 9.57 -19.11 -36.94
C LYS A 437 8.76 -20.34 -36.51
N ASN A 438 9.36 -21.54 -36.59
CA ASN A 438 8.72 -22.78 -36.14
C ASN A 438 8.83 -23.03 -34.63
N ARG A 439 9.54 -22.17 -33.90
CA ARG A 439 9.72 -22.22 -32.44
C ARG A 439 9.49 -20.84 -31.84
N ALA A 440 8.97 -20.82 -30.63
CA ALA A 440 8.89 -19.60 -29.83
C ALA A 440 10.29 -19.17 -29.39
N ASP A 441 10.54 -17.87 -29.32
CA ASP A 441 11.78 -17.32 -28.77
C ASP A 441 11.83 -17.58 -27.25
N ILE A 442 13.05 -17.75 -26.71
CA ILE A 442 13.26 -17.94 -25.28
C ILE A 442 13.22 -16.55 -24.63
N GLU A 443 12.03 -16.13 -24.23
CA GLU A 443 11.81 -14.88 -23.50
C GLU A 443 12.03 -15.14 -22.01
N ILE A 444 13.18 -14.67 -21.49
CA ILE A 444 13.41 -14.66 -20.05
C ILE A 444 12.45 -13.62 -19.46
N PRO A 445 11.60 -14.00 -18.48
CA PRO A 445 10.78 -13.04 -17.77
C PRO A 445 11.65 -11.91 -17.24
N THR A 446 11.34 -10.68 -17.64
CA THR A 446 12.05 -9.49 -17.20
C THR A 446 11.62 -9.18 -15.77
N MET A 447 12.54 -9.35 -14.81
CA MET A 447 12.40 -8.67 -13.53
C MET A 447 12.68 -7.20 -13.75
N ASP A 448 11.93 -6.36 -13.06
CA ASP A 448 12.26 -4.96 -12.95
C ASP A 448 13.73 -4.80 -12.51
N PRO A 449 14.52 -3.95 -13.17
CA PRO A 449 15.90 -3.73 -12.77
C PRO A 449 15.92 -3.16 -11.34
N PRO A 450 16.68 -3.75 -10.40
CA PRO A 450 16.70 -3.31 -9.03
C PRO A 450 17.27 -1.90 -8.92
N VAL A 451 16.74 -1.12 -7.99
CA VAL A 451 17.28 0.20 -7.68
C VAL A 451 18.68 0.01 -7.11
N LYS A 452 19.69 0.63 -7.70
CA LYS A 452 21.04 0.60 -7.13
C LYS A 452 21.12 1.63 -6.01
N ILE A 453 21.27 1.15 -4.78
CA ILE A 453 21.57 1.96 -3.59
C ILE A 453 22.99 1.63 -3.14
N THR A 454 23.82 2.65 -2.97
CA THR A 454 25.20 2.51 -2.50
C THR A 454 25.51 3.64 -1.52
N LEU A 455 25.62 3.27 -0.24
CA LEU A 455 26.00 4.18 0.83
C LEU A 455 27.54 4.21 0.97
N PRO A 456 28.13 5.34 1.40
CA PRO A 456 29.55 5.36 1.74
C PRO A 456 29.79 4.43 2.95
N SER A 457 30.65 3.43 2.78
CA SER A 457 30.80 2.32 3.73
C SER A 457 31.76 2.61 4.90
N GLU A 458 32.87 3.28 4.62
CA GLU A 458 33.98 3.42 5.57
C GLU A 458 34.00 4.81 6.22
N PRO A 459 33.71 4.91 7.54
CA PRO A 459 33.90 6.16 8.27
C PRO A 459 35.39 6.44 8.49
N PRO A 460 35.80 7.72 8.58
CA PRO A 460 37.18 8.05 8.87
C PRO A 460 37.54 7.60 10.28
N PRO A 461 38.84 7.35 10.54
CA PRO A 461 39.28 6.87 11.83
C PRO A 461 39.07 7.93 12.92
N LEU A 462 38.48 7.51 14.05
CA LEU A 462 38.46 8.30 15.27
C LEU A 462 39.83 8.24 15.95
N ARG A 463 40.37 9.39 16.34
CA ARG A 463 41.70 9.46 16.98
C ARG A 463 41.77 8.75 18.34
N TYR A 464 40.64 8.60 19.01
CA TYR A 464 40.56 7.95 20.32
C TYR A 464 39.48 6.85 20.27
N PRO A 465 39.78 5.64 20.76
CA PRO A 465 38.78 4.59 20.88
C PRO A 465 37.81 4.94 22.02
N GLY A 466 36.53 4.64 21.83
CA GLY A 466 35.50 4.91 22.85
C GLY A 466 34.09 4.62 22.34
N ALA A 467 33.10 4.72 23.23
CA ALA A 467 31.70 4.69 22.85
C ALA A 467 31.36 5.95 22.04
N LEU A 468 30.58 5.78 20.98
CA LEU A 468 30.03 6.89 20.21
C LEU A 468 28.92 7.61 21.00
N VAL A 469 28.10 6.82 21.69
CA VAL A 469 26.96 7.26 22.49
C VAL A 469 26.93 6.43 23.77
N SER A 470 26.78 7.07 24.93
CA SER A 470 26.59 6.41 26.22
C SER A 470 25.45 7.08 26.99
N PHE A 471 24.50 6.28 27.45
CA PHE A 471 23.40 6.67 28.33
C PHE A 471 23.67 6.08 29.71
N GLU A 472 23.64 6.91 30.75
CA GLU A 472 23.79 6.49 32.14
C GLU A 472 22.56 6.98 32.94
N HIS A 473 21.72 6.03 33.36
CA HIS A 473 20.51 6.28 34.16
C HIS A 473 19.58 7.36 33.59
N VAL A 474 19.44 7.40 32.26
CA VAL A 474 18.74 8.48 31.56
C VAL A 474 17.24 8.36 31.74
N SER A 475 16.62 9.43 32.24
CA SER A 475 15.16 9.57 32.30
C SER A 475 14.72 10.89 31.69
N PHE A 476 13.56 10.90 31.05
CA PHE A 476 13.07 12.07 30.32
C PHE A 476 11.55 12.27 30.43
N ARG A 477 11.14 13.54 30.57
CA ARG A 477 9.75 14.00 30.40
C ARG A 477 9.72 15.30 29.60
N TYR A 478 8.69 15.49 28.76
CA TYR A 478 8.54 16.72 27.96
C TYR A 478 8.13 17.95 28.77
N ALA A 479 7.38 17.75 29.87
CA ALA A 479 6.97 18.82 30.75
C ALA A 479 6.94 18.31 32.20
N SER A 480 7.18 19.20 33.16
CA SER A 480 7.26 18.84 34.60
C SER A 480 6.00 18.13 35.12
N LYS A 481 4.81 18.56 34.66
CA LYS A 481 3.51 17.99 35.01
C LYS A 481 3.10 16.76 34.19
N LYS A 482 3.84 16.41 33.13
CA LYS A 482 3.55 15.21 32.32
C LYS A 482 4.28 13.99 32.89
N PRO A 483 3.75 12.77 32.69
CA PRO A 483 4.42 11.55 33.11
C PRO A 483 5.80 11.40 32.45
N MET A 484 6.69 10.64 33.10
CA MET A 484 7.97 10.25 32.52
C MET A 484 7.71 9.43 31.25
N VAL A 485 8.34 9.83 30.15
CA VAL A 485 8.28 9.09 28.88
C VAL A 485 9.34 8.01 28.87
N LEU A 486 10.53 8.31 29.39
CA LEU A 486 11.64 7.39 29.53
C LEU A 486 12.07 7.32 31.00
N SER A 487 12.38 6.12 31.47
CA SER A 487 12.76 5.85 32.85
C SER A 487 13.97 4.94 32.91
N ASP A 488 15.05 5.45 33.47
CA ASP A 488 16.28 4.73 33.83
C ASP A 488 16.88 3.89 32.69
N ILE A 489 17.18 4.56 31.57
CA ILE A 489 17.78 3.92 30.39
C ILE A 489 19.30 4.00 30.49
N THR A 490 19.95 2.83 30.40
CA THR A 490 21.41 2.71 30.38
C THR A 490 21.84 1.81 29.22
N PHE A 491 22.65 2.33 28.29
CA PHE A 491 23.27 1.55 27.22
C PHE A 491 24.46 2.31 26.61
N SER A 492 25.35 1.59 25.94
CA SER A 492 26.43 2.17 25.13
C SER A 492 26.39 1.63 23.71
N LEU A 493 26.76 2.49 22.76
CA LEU A 493 26.93 2.17 21.35
C LEU A 493 28.37 2.46 20.93
N HIS A 494 29.08 1.43 20.48
CA HIS A 494 30.47 1.53 20.02
C HIS A 494 30.58 1.60 18.49
N PRO A 495 31.73 2.05 17.93
CA PRO A 495 31.96 2.04 16.48
C PRO A 495 31.74 0.65 15.86
N GLY A 496 31.03 0.58 14.74
CA GLY A 496 30.70 -0.66 14.03
C GLY A 496 29.60 -1.51 14.67
N GLU A 497 29.09 -1.15 15.85
CA GLU A 497 27.97 -1.84 16.47
C GLU A 497 26.64 -1.48 15.81
N ARG A 498 25.70 -2.42 15.86
CA ARG A 498 24.35 -2.27 15.32
C ARG A 498 23.34 -2.42 16.45
N ILE A 499 22.46 -1.44 16.58
CA ILE A 499 21.37 -1.46 17.55
C ILE A 499 20.05 -1.27 16.81
N GLY A 500 19.13 -2.21 17.02
CA GLY A 500 17.75 -2.10 16.59
C GLY A 500 16.85 -1.71 17.77
N LEU A 501 15.95 -0.76 17.59
CA LEU A 501 14.97 -0.35 18.59
C LEU A 501 13.56 -0.62 18.07
N CYS A 502 12.85 -1.50 18.76
CA CYS A 502 11.45 -1.84 18.49
C CYS A 502 10.56 -1.51 19.69
N GLY A 503 9.26 -1.48 19.49
CA GLY A 503 8.29 -1.24 20.57
C GLY A 503 7.06 -0.52 20.06
N MET A 504 5.98 -0.53 20.84
CA MET A 504 4.70 0.07 20.44
C MET A 504 4.82 1.58 20.19
N ASN A 505 3.85 2.15 19.47
CA ASN A 505 3.82 3.59 19.26
C ASN A 505 3.56 4.34 20.57
N GLY A 506 4.09 5.56 20.70
CA GLY A 506 3.98 6.38 21.91
C GLY A 506 4.86 5.94 23.10
N HIS A 507 5.69 4.90 22.96
CA HIS A 507 6.53 4.38 24.03
C HIS A 507 7.86 5.12 24.23
N GLY A 508 8.16 6.11 23.38
CA GLY A 508 9.34 6.96 23.49
C GLY A 508 10.49 6.64 22.52
N LYS A 509 10.27 5.86 21.45
CA LYS A 509 11.32 5.50 20.47
C LYS A 509 11.99 6.74 19.88
N SER A 510 11.19 7.65 19.30
CA SER A 510 11.67 8.93 18.78
C SER A 510 12.23 9.83 19.88
N THR A 511 11.82 9.67 21.14
CA THR A 511 12.42 10.40 22.28
C THR A 511 13.85 9.92 22.54
N VAL A 512 14.10 8.60 22.48
CA VAL A 512 15.47 8.04 22.55
C VAL A 512 16.32 8.56 21.40
N VAL A 513 15.80 8.50 20.17
CA VAL A 513 16.50 9.05 18.97
C VAL A 513 16.85 10.52 19.16
N ASN A 514 15.92 11.35 19.62
CA ASN A 514 16.17 12.77 19.85
C ASN A 514 17.19 13.06 20.96
N LEU A 515 17.30 12.19 21.98
CA LEU A 515 18.37 12.26 22.99
C LEU A 515 19.72 11.87 22.39
N VAL A 516 19.77 10.82 21.56
CA VAL A 516 20.99 10.41 20.83
C VAL A 516 21.47 11.52 19.89
N VAL A 517 20.54 12.17 19.20
CA VAL A 517 20.85 13.24 18.24
C VAL A 517 21.22 14.57 18.93
N GLY A 518 20.98 14.68 20.24
CA GLY A 518 21.24 15.89 21.03
C GLY A 518 20.18 16.99 20.89
N ALA A 519 19.03 16.69 20.26
CA ALA A 519 17.89 17.59 20.13
C ALA A 519 17.15 17.80 21.47
N LEU A 520 17.20 16.79 22.35
CA LEU A 520 16.65 16.84 23.70
C LEU A 520 17.76 16.68 24.74
N LYS A 521 17.55 17.26 25.93
CA LYS A 521 18.40 17.04 27.10
C LYS A 521 17.71 16.12 28.09
N PRO A 522 18.43 15.17 28.71
CA PRO A 522 17.84 14.29 29.72
C PRO A 522 17.33 15.11 30.92
N THR A 523 16.24 14.66 31.54
CA THR A 523 15.74 15.25 32.80
C THR A 523 16.56 14.75 33.99
N GLN A 524 16.98 13.49 33.94
CA GLN A 524 17.87 12.84 34.91
C GLN A 524 18.84 11.94 34.15
N GLY A 525 20.00 11.66 34.75
CA GLY A 525 21.08 10.91 34.11
C GLY A 525 21.89 11.75 33.12
N THR A 526 22.82 11.10 32.42
CA THR A 526 23.78 11.73 31.52
C THR A 526 23.79 11.03 30.17
N VAL A 527 23.84 11.84 29.10
CA VAL A 527 24.03 11.38 27.72
C VAL A 527 25.38 11.91 27.25
N ASN A 528 26.33 11.02 27.01
CA ASN A 528 27.67 11.34 26.54
C ASN A 528 27.80 10.97 25.07
N LEU A 529 28.18 11.95 24.24
CA LEU A 529 28.45 11.78 22.82
C LEU A 529 29.94 11.95 22.55
N HIS A 530 30.50 11.16 21.65
CA HIS A 530 31.91 11.30 21.28
C HIS A 530 32.15 12.70 20.63
N PRO A 531 33.17 13.48 21.04
CA PRO A 531 33.33 14.89 20.62
C PRO A 531 33.52 15.11 19.11
N ARG A 532 33.99 14.09 18.39
CA ARG A 532 34.17 14.12 16.92
C ARG A 532 33.19 13.22 16.18
N LEU A 533 32.10 12.83 16.83
CA LEU A 533 31.08 12.02 16.21
C LEU A 533 30.49 12.77 15.00
N ARG A 534 30.48 12.11 13.85
CA ARG A 534 29.71 12.52 12.66
C ARG A 534 28.53 11.60 12.57
N MET A 535 27.34 12.18 12.64
CA MET A 535 26.09 11.43 12.72
C MET A 535 25.16 11.88 11.60
N ALA A 536 24.62 10.91 10.87
CA ALA A 536 23.52 11.13 9.94
C ALA A 536 22.24 10.64 10.60
N HIS A 537 21.19 11.47 10.57
CA HIS A 537 19.90 11.13 11.16
C HIS A 537 18.81 11.28 10.11
N PHE A 538 18.24 10.15 9.69
CA PHE A 538 17.00 10.10 8.94
C PHE A 538 15.83 10.11 9.92
N SER A 539 15.07 11.20 9.93
CA SER A 539 13.87 11.32 10.75
C SER A 539 12.61 10.97 9.95
N GLN A 540 11.61 10.43 10.64
CA GLN A 540 10.30 10.12 10.05
C GLN A 540 9.66 11.33 9.33
N HIS A 541 9.90 12.55 9.80
CA HIS A 541 9.30 13.78 9.26
C HIS A 541 10.02 14.36 8.04
N GLU A 542 11.16 13.80 7.60
CA GLU A 542 11.90 14.36 6.47
C GLU A 542 11.08 14.33 5.16
N VAL A 543 10.31 13.27 4.94
CA VAL A 543 9.46 13.13 3.75
C VAL A 543 8.31 14.15 3.75
N GLU A 544 7.73 14.41 4.92
CA GLU A 544 6.67 15.40 5.11
C GLU A 544 7.22 16.81 4.84
N LYS A 545 8.38 17.16 5.40
CA LYS A 545 9.07 18.43 5.14
C LYS A 545 9.34 18.64 3.65
N LEU A 546 9.82 17.62 2.93
CA LEU A 546 10.03 17.69 1.48
C LEU A 546 8.71 17.91 0.71
N THR A 547 7.61 17.35 1.21
CA THR A 547 6.28 17.50 0.61
C THR A 547 5.72 18.91 0.82
N GLU A 548 5.83 19.43 2.04
CA GLU A 548 5.47 20.81 2.37
C GLU A 548 6.30 21.81 1.57
N LEU A 549 7.62 21.59 1.52
CA LEU A 549 8.53 22.44 0.74
C LEU A 549 8.19 22.42 -0.74
N GLY A 550 7.87 21.26 -1.32
CA GLY A 550 7.42 21.16 -2.71
C GLY A 550 6.08 21.88 -2.96
N THR A 551 5.26 22.07 -1.93
CA THR A 551 3.99 22.81 -2.03
C THR A 551 4.23 24.32 -1.98
N VAL A 552 5.10 24.76 -1.06
CA VAL A 552 5.46 26.17 -0.91
C VAL A 552 6.35 26.66 -2.06
N GLN A 553 7.27 25.81 -2.53
CA GLN A 553 8.23 26.09 -3.60
C GLN A 553 8.08 25.09 -4.76
N PRO A 554 7.11 25.31 -5.66
CA PRO A 554 6.72 24.33 -6.68
C PRO A 554 7.77 24.09 -7.79
N THR A 555 8.83 24.90 -7.84
CA THR A 555 9.93 24.77 -8.81
C THR A 555 11.16 24.08 -8.22
N THR A 556 11.20 23.83 -6.90
CA THR A 556 12.37 23.24 -6.26
C THR A 556 12.49 21.77 -6.65
N THR A 557 13.65 21.40 -7.19
CA THR A 557 14.01 20.03 -7.57
C THR A 557 14.95 19.41 -6.54
N ALA A 558 15.13 18.08 -6.58
CA ALA A 558 16.00 17.37 -5.66
C ALA A 558 17.45 17.92 -5.68
N LEU A 559 17.97 18.21 -6.88
CA LEU A 559 19.30 18.80 -7.03
C LEU A 559 19.39 20.20 -6.42
N LEU A 560 18.44 21.06 -6.74
CA LEU A 560 18.42 22.44 -6.25
C LEU A 560 18.34 22.46 -4.73
N TYR A 561 17.51 21.60 -4.15
CA TYR A 561 17.36 21.48 -2.70
C TYR A 561 18.67 21.06 -2.03
N LEU A 562 19.36 20.03 -2.56
CA LEU A 562 20.66 19.61 -2.03
C LEU A 562 21.69 20.73 -2.07
N LEU A 563 21.76 21.49 -3.17
CA LEU A 563 22.70 22.60 -3.33
C LEU A 563 22.41 23.80 -2.42
N GLN A 564 21.19 23.92 -1.92
CA GLN A 564 20.81 24.94 -0.94
C GLN A 564 21.18 24.54 0.51
N LEU A 565 21.57 23.29 0.75
CA LEU A 565 21.98 22.85 2.07
C LEU A 565 23.30 23.54 2.47
N PRO A 566 23.48 23.89 3.76
CA PRO A 566 24.71 24.51 4.25
C PRO A 566 25.87 23.50 4.26
N SER A 567 26.54 23.33 3.12
CA SER A 567 27.73 22.49 2.97
C SER A 567 28.78 23.18 2.09
N LYS A 568 29.97 23.45 2.66
CA LYS A 568 31.06 24.15 1.96
C LYS A 568 31.69 23.34 0.83
N ALA A 569 31.50 22.02 0.82
CA ALA A 569 32.15 21.10 -0.11
C ALA A 569 31.21 20.59 -1.22
N LEU A 570 29.91 20.89 -1.16
CA LEU A 570 28.94 20.35 -2.09
C LEU A 570 28.91 21.16 -3.40
N ASN A 571 29.29 20.50 -4.50
CA ASN A 571 29.11 21.02 -5.86
C ASN A 571 28.05 20.22 -6.61
N GLU A 572 27.59 20.72 -7.76
CA GLU A 572 26.54 20.08 -8.55
C GLU A 572 26.90 18.64 -8.96
N SER A 573 28.14 18.42 -9.41
CA SER A 573 28.62 17.09 -9.79
C SER A 573 28.54 16.08 -8.64
N THR A 574 28.94 16.49 -7.44
CA THR A 574 28.84 15.68 -6.23
C THR A 574 27.39 15.46 -5.85
N ALA A 575 26.55 16.49 -5.82
CA ALA A 575 25.13 16.36 -5.49
C ALA A 575 24.43 15.36 -6.43
N ARG A 576 24.71 15.42 -7.74
CA ARG A 576 24.22 14.44 -8.72
C ARG A 576 24.75 13.03 -8.46
N ARG A 577 26.02 12.89 -8.06
CA ARG A 577 26.62 11.60 -7.69
C ARG A 577 25.94 10.98 -6.47
N ILE A 578 25.64 11.77 -5.43
CA ILE A 578 24.94 11.32 -4.21
C ILE A 578 23.51 10.89 -4.53
N LEU A 579 22.78 11.70 -5.30
CA LEU A 579 21.43 11.32 -5.73
C LEU A 579 21.48 10.06 -6.62
N GLY A 580 22.47 9.98 -7.51
CA GLY A 580 22.71 8.83 -8.37
C GLY A 580 23.03 7.55 -7.60
N SER A 581 23.81 7.62 -6.52
CA SER A 581 24.13 6.46 -5.67
C SER A 581 22.94 5.97 -4.87
N LEU A 582 21.90 6.78 -4.70
CA LEU A 582 20.62 6.39 -4.13
C LEU A 582 19.60 6.02 -5.22
N GLY A 583 20.01 5.92 -6.49
CA GLY A 583 19.13 5.51 -7.59
C GLY A 583 18.22 6.62 -8.13
N LEU A 584 18.54 7.89 -7.89
CA LEU A 584 17.90 9.05 -8.52
C LEU A 584 18.85 9.63 -9.58
N SER A 585 18.48 9.56 -10.86
CA SER A 585 19.35 10.02 -11.95
C SER A 585 18.57 10.74 -13.06
N GLY A 586 19.31 11.40 -13.95
CA GLY A 586 18.77 12.07 -15.15
C GLY A 586 17.77 13.20 -14.82
N ALA A 587 16.72 13.29 -15.65
CA ALA A 587 15.69 14.33 -15.58
C ALA A 587 14.92 14.35 -14.25
N THR A 588 14.79 13.20 -13.57
CA THR A 588 14.12 13.14 -12.26
C THR A 588 14.80 14.01 -11.21
N VAL A 589 16.12 14.20 -11.32
CA VAL A 589 16.90 14.98 -10.36
C VAL A 589 16.87 16.47 -10.65
N SER A 590 16.90 16.86 -11.93
CA SER A 590 17.03 18.26 -12.36
C SER A 590 15.72 18.92 -12.77
N ASP A 591 14.75 18.17 -13.28
CA ASP A 591 13.60 18.73 -14.01
C ASP A 591 12.27 18.44 -13.29
N VAL A 592 12.22 17.41 -12.44
CA VAL A 592 11.02 17.03 -11.70
C VAL A 592 11.00 17.74 -10.34
N PRO A 593 9.97 18.57 -10.05
CA PRO A 593 9.83 19.20 -8.75
C PRO A 593 9.56 18.21 -7.62
N LEU A 594 9.98 18.57 -6.40
CA LEU A 594 9.77 17.76 -5.19
C LEU A 594 8.30 17.39 -4.95
N SER A 595 7.35 18.26 -5.33
CA SER A 595 5.91 18.01 -5.22
C SER A 595 5.41 16.85 -6.10
N LYS A 596 6.12 16.55 -7.19
CA LYS A 596 5.76 15.47 -8.13
C LYS A 596 6.52 14.17 -7.88
N LEU A 597 7.51 14.17 -6.99
CA LEU A 597 8.23 12.95 -6.63
C LEU A 597 7.33 12.00 -5.83
N SER A 598 7.47 10.70 -6.07
CA SER A 598 6.80 9.67 -5.27
C SER A 598 7.34 9.64 -3.83
N GLY A 599 6.59 9.04 -2.89
CA GLY A 599 7.04 8.85 -1.50
C GLY A 599 8.42 8.19 -1.42
N GLY A 600 8.62 7.06 -2.10
CA GLY A 600 9.92 6.40 -2.15
C GLY A 600 11.03 7.19 -2.85
N GLN A 601 10.71 8.06 -3.81
CA GLN A 601 11.70 9.01 -4.35
C GLN A 601 12.08 10.07 -3.31
N LYS A 602 11.11 10.58 -2.55
CA LYS A 602 11.35 11.54 -1.46
C LYS A 602 12.16 10.93 -0.32
N VAL A 603 11.93 9.66 0.05
CA VAL A 603 12.77 8.94 1.03
C VAL A 603 14.23 8.93 0.56
N ARG A 604 14.48 8.65 -0.71
CA ARG A 604 15.82 8.65 -1.29
C ARG A 604 16.46 10.04 -1.33
N VAL A 605 15.69 11.10 -1.60
CA VAL A 605 16.17 12.49 -1.45
C VAL A 605 16.49 12.80 0.01
N ALA A 606 15.64 12.40 0.95
CA ALA A 606 15.87 12.60 2.38
C ALA A 606 17.11 11.86 2.88
N LEU A 607 17.36 10.62 2.44
CA LEU A 607 18.62 9.92 2.68
C LEU A 607 19.83 10.70 2.15
N ALA A 608 19.72 11.28 0.94
CA ALA A 608 20.78 12.12 0.36
C ALA A 608 21.06 13.34 1.25
N VAL A 609 20.01 14.02 1.71
CA VAL A 609 20.10 15.17 2.62
C VAL A 609 20.81 14.77 3.92
N CYS A 610 20.45 13.63 4.51
CA CYS A 610 21.06 13.14 5.75
C CYS A 610 22.56 12.87 5.58
N LEU A 611 22.97 12.26 4.47
CA LEU A 611 24.37 11.99 4.17
C LEU A 611 25.15 13.29 3.96
N VAL A 612 24.58 14.26 3.22
CA VAL A 612 25.20 15.57 2.98
C VAL A 612 25.36 16.35 4.29
N SER A 613 24.33 16.38 5.13
CA SER A 613 24.36 17.09 6.41
C SER A 613 25.39 16.51 7.39
N ALA A 614 25.68 15.22 7.32
CA ALA A 614 26.66 14.56 8.17
C ALA A 614 28.12 14.65 7.66
N SER A 615 28.31 15.02 6.40
CA SER A 615 29.60 14.95 5.68
C SER A 615 30.66 15.97 6.16
N GLY A 616 30.27 17.02 6.89
CA GLY A 616 31.22 18.04 7.38
C GLY A 616 31.95 18.76 6.24
N GLU A 617 33.28 18.90 6.35
CA GLU A 617 34.13 19.56 5.33
C GLU A 617 34.48 18.67 4.13
N GLU A 618 34.28 17.36 4.24
CA GLU A 618 34.57 16.39 3.18
C GLU A 618 33.27 16.01 2.47
N ALA A 619 33.13 16.41 1.20
CA ALA A 619 31.99 15.99 0.40
C ALA A 619 31.95 14.46 0.27
N TYR A 620 30.89 13.82 0.77
CA TYR A 620 30.60 12.39 0.65
C TYR A 620 31.45 11.44 1.53
N ALA A 621 31.76 11.83 2.76
CA ALA A 621 32.39 10.93 3.73
C ALA A 621 31.33 10.16 4.54
N ALA A 622 31.59 8.89 4.85
CA ALA A 622 30.65 8.09 5.63
C ALA A 622 30.50 8.64 7.06
N PRO A 623 29.27 8.63 7.62
CA PRO A 623 29.04 8.98 9.02
C PRO A 623 29.59 7.88 9.94
N HIS A 624 29.99 8.26 11.15
CA HIS A 624 30.39 7.28 12.18
C HIS A 624 29.18 6.58 12.79
N LEU A 625 28.03 7.28 12.85
CA LEU A 625 26.74 6.77 13.31
C LEU A 625 25.66 7.15 12.30
N LEU A 626 24.93 6.15 11.80
CA LEU A 626 23.74 6.36 10.99
C LEU A 626 22.50 5.97 11.81
N VAL A 627 21.62 6.94 12.05
CA VAL A 627 20.35 6.77 12.76
C VAL A 627 19.21 6.79 11.75
N LEU A 628 18.43 5.70 11.70
CA LEU A 628 17.34 5.52 10.75
C LEU A 628 16.01 5.35 11.50
N ASP A 629 15.16 6.38 11.50
CA ASP A 629 13.84 6.34 12.15
C ASP A 629 12.74 6.09 11.10
N GLU A 630 12.18 4.87 11.09
CA GLU A 630 11.11 4.39 10.19
C GLU A 630 11.42 4.56 8.69
N VAL A 631 12.69 4.32 8.30
CA VAL A 631 13.20 4.52 6.93
C VAL A 631 12.53 3.63 5.86
N THR A 632 11.97 2.48 6.26
CA THR A 632 11.29 1.54 5.36
C THR A 632 9.92 2.04 4.91
N THR A 633 9.37 3.07 5.57
CA THR A 633 8.08 3.65 5.22
C THR A 633 8.11 4.22 3.80
N HIS A 634 7.10 3.91 2.98
CA HIS A 634 6.97 4.36 1.59
C HIS A 634 8.00 3.81 0.59
N LEU A 635 8.88 2.89 1.01
CA LEU A 635 9.77 2.15 0.12
C LEU A 635 9.08 0.88 -0.38
N ASP A 636 9.35 0.51 -1.64
CA ASP A 636 8.94 -0.80 -2.14
C ASP A 636 9.96 -1.89 -1.77
N THR A 637 9.53 -3.14 -1.83
CA THR A 637 10.32 -4.32 -1.43
C THR A 637 11.68 -4.37 -2.13
N ASP A 638 11.74 -4.06 -3.43
CA ASP A 638 12.99 -4.00 -4.20
C ASP A 638 13.95 -2.90 -3.69
N THR A 639 13.41 -1.75 -3.25
CA THR A 639 14.24 -0.68 -2.67
C THR A 639 14.68 -1.03 -1.25
N ILE A 640 13.83 -1.71 -0.46
CA ILE A 640 14.18 -2.18 0.88
C ILE A 640 15.33 -3.18 0.82
N THR A 641 15.23 -4.21 -0.02
CA THR A 641 16.28 -5.24 -0.18
C THR A 641 17.62 -4.64 -0.60
N THR A 642 17.62 -3.68 -1.53
CA THR A 642 18.85 -3.01 -1.98
C THR A 642 19.43 -2.07 -0.92
N LEU A 643 18.58 -1.42 -0.10
CA LEU A 643 19.02 -0.66 1.06
C LEU A 643 19.62 -1.56 2.14
N VAL A 644 19.02 -2.72 2.40
CA VAL A 644 19.53 -3.75 3.33
C VAL A 644 20.93 -4.18 2.91
N ASP A 645 21.14 -4.54 1.64
CA ASP A 645 22.44 -4.93 1.11
C ASP A 645 23.51 -3.84 1.30
N SER A 646 23.13 -2.59 1.06
CA SER A 646 24.01 -1.43 1.27
C SER A 646 24.38 -1.22 2.74
N LEU A 647 23.41 -1.33 3.66
CA LEU A 647 23.61 -1.18 5.10
C LEU A 647 24.38 -2.34 5.73
N ARG A 648 24.30 -3.56 5.17
CA ARG A 648 25.14 -4.68 5.61
C ARG A 648 26.62 -4.42 5.33
N ASN A 649 26.94 -3.73 4.24
CA ASN A 649 28.30 -3.33 3.88
C ASN A 649 28.78 -2.04 4.56
N PHE A 650 27.93 -1.36 5.33
CA PHE A 650 28.29 -0.17 6.08
C PHE A 650 29.11 -0.53 7.33
N GLU A 651 30.31 0.04 7.48
CA GLU A 651 31.25 -0.27 8.57
C GLU A 651 31.07 0.65 9.78
N GLY A 652 30.29 1.73 9.65
CA GLY A 652 29.92 2.61 10.77
C GLY A 652 28.90 1.97 11.71
N ALA A 653 28.65 2.64 12.84
CA ALA A 653 27.62 2.20 13.78
C ALA A 653 26.21 2.51 13.25
N LEU A 654 25.24 1.64 13.58
CA LEU A 654 23.85 1.77 13.17
C LEU A 654 22.92 1.82 14.38
N LEU A 655 21.99 2.77 14.35
CA LEU A 655 20.82 2.79 15.22
C LEU A 655 19.57 2.82 14.35
N VAL A 656 18.84 1.71 14.30
CA VAL A 656 17.64 1.57 13.47
C VAL A 656 16.42 1.52 14.37
N VAL A 657 15.41 2.34 14.07
CA VAL A 657 14.07 2.24 14.63
C VAL A 657 13.14 1.84 13.49
N THR A 658 12.58 0.63 13.55
CA THR A 658 11.57 0.21 12.58
C THR A 658 10.71 -0.91 13.14
N HIS A 659 9.52 -1.04 12.58
CA HIS A 659 8.64 -2.18 12.76
C HIS A 659 8.81 -3.28 11.70
N ASP A 660 9.59 -3.03 10.66
CA ASP A 660 9.86 -4.00 9.59
C ASP A 660 10.73 -5.15 10.11
N ARG A 661 10.12 -6.35 10.15
CA ARG A 661 10.73 -7.57 10.69
C ARG A 661 11.90 -8.02 9.82
N TYR A 662 11.70 -8.05 8.51
CA TYR A 662 12.71 -8.46 7.54
C TYR A 662 13.93 -7.52 7.61
N PHE A 663 13.69 -6.20 7.62
CA PHE A 663 14.77 -5.21 7.70
C PHE A 663 15.59 -5.36 8.97
N MET A 664 14.95 -5.58 10.12
CA MET A 664 15.63 -5.79 11.40
C MET A 664 16.43 -7.09 11.42
N ARG A 665 15.85 -8.21 10.98
CA ARG A 665 16.53 -9.51 10.88
C ARG A 665 17.76 -9.41 9.98
N ALA A 666 17.63 -8.79 8.82
CA ALA A 666 18.72 -8.71 7.84
C ALA A 666 19.82 -7.69 8.16
N VAL A 667 19.46 -6.49 8.67
CA VAL A 667 20.43 -5.40 8.90
C VAL A 667 21.06 -5.46 10.29
N ILE A 668 20.27 -5.81 11.32
CA ILE A 668 20.71 -5.82 12.71
C ILE A 668 21.13 -7.23 13.14
N GLU A 669 20.29 -8.24 12.94
CA GLU A 669 20.57 -9.60 13.43
C GLU A 669 21.52 -10.37 12.49
N GLY A 670 21.59 -9.96 11.22
CA GLY A 670 22.43 -10.59 10.20
C GLY A 670 21.84 -11.89 9.63
N GLU A 671 20.56 -12.17 9.90
CA GLU A 671 19.83 -13.32 9.37
C GLU A 671 19.36 -13.03 7.93
N LEU A 672 19.63 -13.94 7.00
CA LEU A 672 18.96 -14.01 5.71
C LEU A 672 18.24 -15.35 5.62
N ASP A 673 17.08 -15.36 4.96
CA ASP A 673 16.40 -16.58 4.54
C ASP A 673 17.13 -17.15 3.31
N ASP A 674 18.41 -17.54 3.50
CA ASP A 674 19.25 -18.18 2.49
C ASP A 674 18.93 -19.70 2.46
N GLU A 675 17.71 -20.09 2.12
CA GLU A 675 17.36 -21.49 1.84
C GLU A 675 17.65 -21.91 0.38
N ASP A 676 18.18 -21.02 -0.48
CA ASP A 676 18.20 -21.23 -1.93
C ASP A 676 19.60 -21.54 -2.55
N ASP A 677 20.64 -21.79 -1.74
CA ASP A 677 22.02 -22.03 -2.24
C ASP A 677 22.47 -23.50 -2.27
N GLU A 678 21.59 -24.48 -1.99
CA GLU A 678 22.00 -25.91 -2.05
C GLU A 678 22.19 -26.46 -3.48
N ASP A 679 21.72 -25.77 -4.53
CA ASP A 679 21.74 -26.27 -5.93
C ASP A 679 22.57 -25.41 -6.92
N SER A 680 23.46 -24.54 -6.45
CA SER A 680 24.30 -23.69 -7.32
C SER A 680 25.73 -24.21 -7.48
N ASP A 681 25.96 -25.05 -8.49
CA ASP A 681 27.31 -25.34 -9.02
C ASP A 681 27.95 -24.13 -9.76
N ASP A 682 27.27 -22.98 -9.83
CA ASP A 682 27.80 -21.75 -10.44
C ASP A 682 28.59 -20.94 -9.39
N ALA A 683 29.93 -21.04 -9.46
CA ALA A 683 30.88 -20.39 -8.55
C ALA A 683 30.92 -18.85 -8.61
N ASP A 684 30.10 -18.19 -9.45
CA ASP A 684 30.26 -16.76 -9.80
C ASP A 684 29.26 -15.80 -9.11
N TYR A 685 28.42 -16.30 -8.18
CA TYR A 685 27.61 -15.44 -7.29
C TYR A 685 28.05 -15.50 -5.81
N THR A 686 29.23 -16.05 -5.54
CA THR A 686 29.81 -16.12 -4.20
C THR A 686 30.49 -14.79 -3.82
N THR A 687 29.73 -13.71 -3.63
CA THR A 687 30.26 -12.49 -2.98
C THR A 687 29.34 -11.96 -1.88
N ARG A 688 28.61 -12.83 -1.18
CA ARG A 688 27.74 -12.44 -0.05
C ARG A 688 28.09 -13.04 1.31
N SER A 689 29.30 -13.58 1.49
CA SER A 689 29.78 -14.01 2.82
C SER A 689 30.87 -13.07 3.36
N ARG A 690 30.51 -11.82 3.65
CA ARG A 690 31.23 -11.03 4.65
C ARG A 690 30.44 -11.22 5.94
N ALA A 691 31.06 -11.83 6.96
CA ALA A 691 30.43 -12.06 8.26
C ALA A 691 29.83 -10.74 8.77
N THR A 692 28.50 -10.62 8.74
CA THR A 692 27.84 -9.40 9.18
C THR A 692 27.99 -9.24 10.67
N THR A 693 28.34 -8.04 11.13
CA THR A 693 28.36 -7.69 12.55
C THR A 693 26.96 -7.88 13.12
N THR A 694 26.75 -8.91 13.94
CA THR A 694 25.48 -9.15 14.62
C THR A 694 25.26 -8.08 15.68
N GLY A 695 24.11 -7.41 15.60
CA GLY A 695 23.70 -6.34 16.49
C GLY A 695 22.85 -6.80 17.67
N ARG A 696 22.34 -5.82 18.41
CA ARG A 696 21.45 -6.01 19.56
C ARG A 696 20.10 -5.36 19.30
N VAL A 697 19.01 -6.10 19.52
CA VAL A 697 17.66 -5.55 19.43
C VAL A 697 17.14 -5.22 20.83
N TYR A 698 16.68 -4.00 21.03
CA TYR A 698 16.04 -3.54 22.24
C TYR A 698 14.56 -3.28 21.99
N ARG A 699 13.75 -3.60 23.00
CA ARG A 699 12.34 -3.28 23.04
C ARG A 699 12.07 -2.19 24.06
N LEU A 700 11.39 -1.15 23.62
CA LEU A 700 10.91 -0.08 24.49
C LEU A 700 9.48 -0.40 24.97
N VAL A 701 9.29 -0.55 26.29
CA VAL A 701 8.00 -0.86 26.91
C VAL A 701 7.79 0.04 28.13
N LYS A 702 6.70 0.82 28.15
CA LYS A 702 6.36 1.77 29.22
C LYS A 702 7.56 2.64 29.68
N GLY A 703 8.33 3.15 28.72
CA GLY A 703 9.50 4.00 28.98
C GLY A 703 10.79 3.29 29.43
N GLN A 704 10.76 1.96 29.56
CA GLN A 704 11.94 1.15 29.86
C GLN A 704 12.48 0.47 28.61
N MET A 705 13.80 0.46 28.47
CA MET A 705 14.51 -0.21 27.37
C MET A 705 14.99 -1.59 27.84
N LYS A 706 14.57 -2.66 27.15
CA LYS A 706 14.93 -4.05 27.50
C LYS A 706 15.57 -4.74 26.31
N LEU A 707 16.70 -5.40 26.54
CA LEU A 707 17.36 -6.23 25.52
C LEU A 707 16.47 -7.43 25.16
N LEU A 708 16.31 -7.71 23.87
CA LEU A 708 15.63 -8.90 23.37
C LEU A 708 16.67 -9.94 22.93
N GLU A 709 16.99 -10.87 23.82
CA GLU A 709 17.98 -11.95 23.55
C GLU A 709 17.64 -12.82 22.34
N GLY A 710 16.36 -12.95 21.98
CA GLY A 710 15.90 -13.69 20.80
C GLY A 710 15.49 -12.80 19.62
N GLY A 711 16.01 -11.56 19.58
CA GLY A 711 15.79 -10.63 18.48
C GLY A 711 14.32 -10.30 18.23
N MET A 712 14.00 -10.09 16.95
CA MET A 712 12.66 -9.78 16.46
C MET A 712 11.71 -10.97 16.57
N ARG A 713 12.18 -12.20 16.38
CA ARG A 713 11.34 -13.41 16.56
C ARG A 713 10.74 -13.49 17.97
N LYS A 714 11.51 -13.14 19.01
CA LYS A 714 10.99 -13.04 20.39
C LYS A 714 9.94 -11.93 20.52
N TYR A 715 10.11 -10.81 19.80
CA TYR A 715 9.11 -9.74 19.81
C TYR A 715 7.81 -10.16 19.13
N GLU A 716 7.89 -10.87 18.00
CA GLU A 716 6.74 -11.46 17.29
C GLU A 716 5.95 -12.39 18.20
N GLN A 717 6.60 -13.32 18.89
CA GLN A 717 5.94 -14.21 19.87
C GLN A 717 5.23 -13.44 20.99
N ILE A 718 5.79 -12.31 21.43
CA ILE A 718 5.14 -11.47 22.44
C ILE A 718 3.93 -10.74 21.83
N ALA A 719 4.04 -10.27 20.59
CA ALA A 719 2.97 -9.62 19.85
C ALA A 719 1.80 -10.59 19.58
N GLU A 720 2.08 -11.83 19.17
CA GLU A 720 1.07 -12.89 19.01
C GLU A 720 0.35 -13.21 20.32
N LYS A 721 1.10 -13.36 21.41
CA LYS A 721 0.52 -13.59 22.75
C LYS A 721 -0.37 -12.41 23.18
N ALA A 722 0.01 -11.18 22.85
CA ALA A 722 -0.80 -10.00 23.13
C ALA A 722 -2.07 -9.98 22.28
N SER A 723 -1.95 -10.25 20.98
CA SER A 723 -3.09 -10.36 20.04
C SER A 723 -4.11 -11.39 20.51
N ARG A 724 -3.68 -12.61 20.87
CA ARG A 724 -4.58 -13.67 21.38
C ARG A 724 -5.32 -13.28 22.65
N LYS A 725 -4.71 -12.47 23.53
CA LYS A 725 -5.39 -11.97 24.74
C LYS A 725 -6.50 -10.98 24.41
N VAL A 726 -6.31 -10.15 23.40
CA VAL A 726 -7.31 -9.18 22.94
C VAL A 726 -8.42 -9.87 22.13
N ALA A 727 -8.11 -10.97 21.43
CA ALA A 727 -9.12 -11.75 20.72
C ALA A 727 -10.03 -12.57 21.66
N ASN A 728 -9.50 -13.01 22.81
CA ASN A 728 -10.22 -13.85 23.78
C ASN A 728 -10.93 -13.08 24.91
N GLY A 729 -10.77 -11.75 24.97
CA GLY A 729 -11.34 -10.89 26.01
C GLY A 729 -12.24 -9.83 25.40
#